data_AF-A0A3P6EJH2-F1
#
_entry.id   AF-A0A3P6EJH2-F1
#
_cell.length_a   1.000
_cell.length_b   1.000
_cell.length_c   1.000
_cell.angle_alpha   90.00
_cell.angle_beta   90.00
_cell.angle_gamma   90.00
#
_symmetry.space_group_name_H-M   'P 1'
#
loop_
_entity.id
_entity.type
_entity.pdbx_description
1 polymer ?
#
loop_
_entity_poly.entity_id
_entity_poly.type
_entity_poly.pdbx_seq_one_letter_code
_entity_poly.pdbx_strand_id
1 'polypeptide(L)'
;MRLYVYVLQAKDLPVQETSVVLHVGKHKSKTRVSRGTSNPIWHEEFVFRVGAVDEGDDVVVSVLHHDQDHHHQSDVSTGLIGKVRIPLCSVAGEENQTLLPTWFVIEKPSDGKFVNIECGKILLSMSLQGKSESTSDEKVLPYKQDVTLEAVKEVQGSAKEGKRRKHHDGKHIMKNLVNQIDKLFHKKEEISKRLNDEPAGDSVTSNYEDATDKSCSSAATTCTSFEEGLDLMQSSDGEIEEMPENLVGGILVDQKYLVSPSDLNKFLFSPNSQFRKELAELQSLTDVQEGPWTMIQEDITPRLTRLVTYMRPATKLVKAGKATESQVYRKASGNQFAVFVSVSTPDVPYGNTFKVELLYKIEPVTEPNAVGESSRLIISWGIQFSQSTIMKGMIEGGARQGLKESFEQFSDLLAKNYKTLDPAVVLDKEQVIATVQSEQKTDLKSAFLYFWSSSVVCAVLLSVYVVVHMLHCEPSKIQGVEFYGLDLPDSFGELFSSGTLVLLLERVYMMTVHFIQARLHRGRDQGGKANGKGWILTIALIKGTNLASVEATELFDPYVVFTCNGKTRTSSVKLQAQDPQWNEVIEFDAMEEPPSVLDVEVFDFDGPFDQGVSLGHAEINFLKLTADELADLCVPLVGHHAQASQSKLQLRIFLENKNGVETMKDYLSKVEKEVGKKLNIRSPQKNSAFQKLFGLPHEEFLLKEYTCYLKRKLPVQGKLFLSARIVAFYSNIFGHKTKFYFLWEDMDDIQVLPPTLASLGSPLLLIILKKNRGLDAKHGAKSQDEEGRLWFYFQSFVSFDATSRTIMALWKTRTLSVDQRAHIAEEESDVSDPFFLPGDVAVVSDADPLQMSKVYACDLPGDVELVMKIFGGGEMERKIMEKSGCLNYASTTWESKKPGIYERRVSYKYNHTVSVFGGGVTCSQQKSTAPNDEGWILNDIVALHDVPFGDNFRVHLRYEVKKAGVDCKTSKCEVYLRIRWLKPIKFEQRISKSIMEKFRNRLKVIFDLFQKESVANSSLTLL
;
A
#
# COMPACT_ATOMS: atom_id res chain seq x y z
N MET A 1 28.38 -8.51 31.11
CA MET A 1 28.33 -7.46 30.05
C MET A 1 27.76 -6.14 30.62
N ARG A 2 27.65 -5.07 29.83
CA ARG A 2 26.89 -3.84 30.18
C ARG A 2 25.67 -3.73 29.29
N LEU A 3 24.49 -3.60 29.88
CA LEU A 3 23.24 -3.31 29.19
C LEU A 3 22.93 -1.82 29.32
N TYR A 4 22.64 -1.18 28.20
CA TYR A 4 22.18 0.20 28.10
C TYR A 4 20.71 0.18 27.70
N VAL A 5 19.86 0.89 28.43
CA VAL A 5 18.41 1.00 28.17
C VAL A 5 18.06 2.48 27.98
N TYR A 6 17.25 2.74 26.96
CA TYR A 6 16.92 4.07 26.47
C TYR A 6 15.41 4.23 26.58
N VAL A 7 14.95 5.11 27.47
CA VAL A 7 13.52 5.43 27.58
C VAL A 7 13.29 6.71 26.78
N LEU A 8 12.76 6.57 25.56
CA LEU A 8 12.65 7.70 24.64
C LEU A 8 11.37 8.49 24.89
N GLN A 9 10.21 7.87 24.69
CA GLN A 9 8.89 8.48 24.86
C GLN A 9 7.81 7.40 25.01
N ALA A 10 6.63 7.78 25.48
CA ALA A 10 5.42 6.96 25.40
C ALA A 10 4.31 7.71 24.67
N LYS A 11 3.32 6.96 24.19
CA LYS A 11 2.11 7.48 23.56
C LYS A 11 0.86 6.84 24.14
N ASP A 12 -0.22 7.60 24.09
CA ASP A 12 -1.58 7.16 24.44
C ASP A 12 -1.67 6.62 25.89
N LEU A 13 -0.92 7.24 26.83
CA LEU A 13 -1.00 6.88 28.24
C LEU A 13 -2.30 7.43 28.87
N PRO A 14 -2.97 6.66 29.76
CA PRO A 14 -4.25 7.05 30.35
C PRO A 14 -4.16 8.16 31.41
N VAL A 15 -2.96 8.62 31.78
CA VAL A 15 -2.74 9.67 32.79
C VAL A 15 -1.57 10.57 32.40
N GLN A 16 -1.60 11.81 32.90
CA GLN A 16 -0.69 12.88 32.46
C GLN A 16 0.53 13.13 33.37
N GLU A 17 0.56 12.55 34.58
CA GLU A 17 1.75 12.55 35.45
C GLU A 17 2.33 11.13 35.52
N THR A 18 3.46 10.90 34.85
CA THR A 18 4.01 9.55 34.62
C THR A 18 5.52 9.48 34.78
N SER A 19 6.00 8.30 35.19
CA SER A 19 7.43 7.99 35.29
C SER A 19 7.67 6.52 34.97
N VAL A 20 8.83 6.20 34.43
CA VAL A 20 9.20 4.84 34.02
C VAL A 20 10.23 4.29 35.00
N VAL A 21 10.03 3.05 35.42
CA VAL A 21 10.93 2.28 36.28
C VAL A 21 11.44 1.08 35.52
N LEU A 22 12.75 0.96 35.44
CA LEU A 22 13.44 -0.17 34.84
C LEU A 22 13.91 -1.12 35.96
N HIS A 23 13.66 -2.41 35.78
CA HIS A 23 14.29 -3.48 36.55
C HIS A 23 15.10 -4.39 35.62
N VAL A 24 16.31 -4.73 36.05
CA VAL A 24 17.20 -5.71 35.40
C VAL A 24 17.82 -6.56 36.49
N GLY A 25 17.39 -7.82 36.61
CA GLY A 25 17.72 -8.68 37.74
C GLY A 25 17.40 -8.01 39.09
N LYS A 26 18.42 -7.82 39.93
CA LYS A 26 18.30 -7.15 41.25
C LYS A 26 18.41 -5.62 41.22
N HIS A 27 18.67 -5.02 40.05
CA HIS A 27 18.90 -3.58 39.92
C HIS A 27 17.65 -2.84 39.42
N LYS A 28 17.40 -1.67 40.01
CA LYS A 28 16.24 -0.81 39.71
C LYS A 28 16.71 0.61 39.37
N SER A 29 16.08 1.27 38.41
CA SER A 29 16.31 2.69 38.10
C SER A 29 15.01 3.36 37.65
N LYS A 30 14.92 4.69 37.75
CA LYS A 30 13.67 5.45 37.52
C LYS A 30 13.95 6.73 36.73
N THR A 31 13.08 7.06 35.77
CA THR A 31 13.11 8.35 35.04
C THR A 31 12.63 9.52 35.88
N ARG A 32 12.85 10.74 35.39
CA ARG A 32 12.12 11.92 35.86
C ARG A 32 10.62 11.75 35.63
N VAL A 33 9.83 12.43 36.46
CA VAL A 33 8.37 12.48 36.29
C VAL A 33 8.06 13.47 35.18
N SER A 34 7.41 13.00 34.11
CA SER A 34 6.80 13.85 33.09
C SER A 34 5.40 14.26 33.56
N ARG A 35 5.00 15.51 33.33
CA ARG A 35 3.74 16.09 33.81
C ARG A 35 2.99 16.77 32.66
N GLY A 36 1.67 16.76 32.72
CA GLY A 36 0.79 17.50 31.79
C GLY A 36 0.66 16.91 30.38
N THR A 37 1.05 15.65 30.14
CA THR A 37 0.92 15.01 28.82
C THR A 37 0.69 13.50 28.90
N SER A 38 -0.24 13.00 28.09
CA SER A 38 -0.44 11.56 27.82
C SER A 38 0.57 10.98 26.82
N ASN A 39 1.39 11.84 26.21
CA ASN A 39 2.47 11.49 25.30
C ASN A 39 3.82 12.01 25.86
N PRO A 40 4.29 11.47 27.00
CA PRO A 40 5.51 11.94 27.66
C PRO A 40 6.78 11.58 26.88
N ILE A 41 7.74 12.50 26.88
CA ILE A 41 9.06 12.33 26.29
C ILE A 41 10.09 12.44 27.41
N TRP A 42 11.01 11.47 27.50
CA TRP A 42 12.05 11.42 28.53
C TRP A 42 13.47 11.54 27.94
N HIS A 43 13.76 10.80 26.88
CA HIS A 43 15.11 10.65 26.31
C HIS A 43 16.20 10.27 27.35
N GLU A 44 15.87 9.46 28.35
CA GLU A 44 16.77 9.12 29.47
C GLU A 44 17.57 7.82 29.23
N GLU A 45 18.78 7.77 29.79
CA GLU A 45 19.67 6.61 29.81
C GLU A 45 19.68 5.92 31.17
N PHE A 46 19.69 4.59 31.14
CA PHE A 46 20.06 3.76 32.28
C PHE A 46 21.06 2.69 31.84
N VAL A 47 22.09 2.46 32.66
CA VAL A 47 23.16 1.50 32.40
C VAL A 47 23.22 0.47 33.52
N PHE A 48 23.07 -0.79 33.18
CA PHE A 48 23.07 -1.94 34.09
C PHE A 48 24.29 -2.82 33.83
N ARG A 49 24.91 -3.33 34.89
CA ARG A 49 25.87 -4.43 34.76
C ARG A 49 25.07 -5.73 34.79
N VAL A 50 25.27 -6.56 33.77
CA VAL A 50 24.59 -7.86 33.59
C VAL A 50 25.66 -8.95 33.57
N GLY A 51 25.32 -10.19 33.91
CA GLY A 51 26.25 -11.33 33.97
C GLY A 51 26.70 -11.83 32.59
N ALA A 52 26.89 -13.14 32.49
CA ALA A 52 26.59 -13.86 31.26
C ALA A 52 25.07 -13.78 31.01
N VAL A 53 24.63 -13.87 29.76
CA VAL A 53 23.20 -13.76 29.42
C VAL A 53 22.59 -15.16 29.46
N ASP A 54 21.87 -15.45 30.55
CA ASP A 54 21.11 -16.69 30.71
C ASP A 54 19.67 -16.52 30.20
N GLU A 55 18.99 -17.61 29.85
CA GLU A 55 17.66 -17.60 29.19
C GLU A 55 16.51 -16.98 30.02
N GLY A 56 16.73 -16.69 31.32
CA GLY A 56 15.74 -16.11 32.22
C GLY A 56 15.95 -14.62 32.57
N ASP A 57 16.96 -13.96 32.01
CA ASP A 57 17.29 -12.56 32.34
C ASP A 57 16.39 -11.57 31.56
N ASP A 58 15.37 -11.04 32.22
CA ASP A 58 14.43 -10.04 31.68
C ASP A 58 14.81 -8.59 32.04
N VAL A 59 14.54 -7.68 31.11
CA VAL A 59 14.42 -6.24 31.37
C VAL A 59 12.94 -5.90 31.51
N VAL A 60 12.53 -5.53 32.72
CA VAL A 60 11.14 -5.20 33.04
C VAL A 60 10.99 -3.68 33.12
N VAL A 61 10.22 -3.11 32.20
CA VAL A 61 9.94 -1.68 32.11
C VAL A 61 8.53 -1.42 32.64
N SER A 62 8.40 -0.81 33.81
CA SER A 62 7.13 -0.50 34.47
C SER A 62 6.79 0.98 34.36
N VAL A 63 5.60 1.30 33.87
CA VAL A 63 5.11 2.69 33.77
C VAL A 63 4.22 2.99 34.98
N LEU A 64 4.55 4.04 35.73
CA LEU A 64 3.93 4.40 37.00
C LEU A 64 3.32 5.80 36.94
N HIS A 65 2.08 5.90 37.38
CA HIS A 65 1.43 7.16 37.74
C HIS A 65 2.02 7.71 39.04
N HIS A 66 2.01 9.03 39.21
CA HIS A 66 2.47 9.70 40.43
C HIS A 66 1.33 10.55 41.00
N ASP A 67 0.65 10.03 42.03
CA ASP A 67 -0.24 10.81 42.88
C ASP A 67 0.59 11.66 43.87
N GLN A 68 0.17 12.90 44.15
CA GLN A 68 0.90 13.82 45.04
C GLN A 68 0.45 13.78 46.51
N ASP A 69 -0.58 13.00 46.85
CA ASP A 69 -1.16 12.97 48.20
C ASP A 69 -0.72 11.78 49.07
N HIS A 70 -0.48 12.11 50.34
CA HIS A 70 -0.17 11.26 51.50
C HIS A 70 1.26 10.73 51.71
N HIS A 71 1.90 11.34 52.71
CA HIS A 71 2.90 10.66 53.55
C HIS A 71 2.27 9.46 54.27
N HIS A 72 2.73 8.24 53.99
CA HIS A 72 3.03 7.17 54.98
C HIS A 72 3.64 5.94 54.26
N GLN A 73 4.17 5.00 55.04
CA GLN A 73 5.22 4.07 54.60
C GLN A 73 4.76 2.59 54.65
N SER A 74 4.31 2.03 53.52
CA SER A 74 4.39 0.57 53.23
C SER A 74 3.93 0.17 51.81
N ASP A 75 4.60 -0.83 51.26
CA ASP A 75 4.32 -1.77 50.15
C ASP A 75 3.56 -1.42 48.85
N VAL A 76 4.38 -1.18 47.82
CA VAL A 76 4.38 -1.86 46.49
C VAL A 76 3.26 -1.62 45.46
N SER A 77 2.00 -1.30 45.80
CA SER A 77 0.89 -1.32 44.80
C SER A 77 0.34 0.03 44.29
N THR A 78 0.99 1.17 44.60
CA THR A 78 0.50 2.49 44.19
C THR A 78 0.95 2.90 42.77
N GLY A 79 0.01 2.83 41.82
CA GLY A 79 0.09 3.59 40.55
C GLY A 79 0.61 2.85 39.31
N LEU A 80 0.75 1.52 39.29
CA LEU A 80 1.20 0.80 38.09
C LEU A 80 0.17 0.90 36.94
N ILE A 81 0.56 1.61 35.87
CA ILE A 81 -0.23 1.75 34.63
C ILE A 81 -0.09 0.49 33.77
N GLY A 82 1.10 -0.12 33.77
CA GLY A 82 1.39 -1.36 33.05
C GLY A 82 2.90 -1.63 32.95
N LYS A 83 3.27 -2.71 32.27
CA LYS A 83 4.68 -3.14 32.16
C LYS A 83 5.02 -3.66 30.76
N VAL A 84 6.30 -3.74 30.43
CA VAL A 84 6.85 -4.46 29.28
C VAL A 84 7.95 -5.37 29.81
N ARG A 85 8.03 -6.61 29.31
CA ARG A 85 9.18 -7.51 29.53
C ARG A 85 9.94 -7.69 28.22
N ILE A 86 11.26 -7.56 28.29
CA ILE A 86 12.15 -7.70 27.13
C ILE A 86 13.29 -8.66 27.53
N PRO A 87 13.33 -9.89 27.01
CA PRO A 87 14.42 -10.82 27.30
C PRO A 87 15.77 -10.27 26.84
N LEU A 88 16.81 -10.40 27.67
CA LEU A 88 18.16 -9.97 27.33
C LEU A 88 18.77 -10.77 26.17
N CYS A 89 18.36 -12.03 25.99
CA CYS A 89 18.76 -12.85 24.84
C CYS A 89 18.31 -12.23 23.50
N SER A 90 17.13 -11.59 23.45
CA SER A 90 16.65 -10.85 22.27
C SER A 90 17.49 -9.61 21.94
N VAL A 91 18.26 -9.09 22.89
CA VAL A 91 19.22 -7.98 22.64
C VAL A 91 20.61 -8.53 22.34
N ALA A 92 20.98 -9.69 22.89
CA ALA A 92 22.27 -10.33 22.66
C ALA A 92 22.37 -11.02 21.28
N GLY A 93 21.26 -11.49 20.72
CA GLY A 93 21.19 -12.18 19.42
C GLY A 93 21.14 -11.26 18.18
N GLU A 94 20.98 -9.95 18.37
CA GLU A 94 21.08 -8.95 17.30
C GLU A 94 22.54 -8.82 16.80
N GLU A 95 22.78 -8.64 15.49
CA GLU A 95 24.14 -8.58 14.90
C GLU A 95 25.07 -7.54 15.55
N ASN A 96 24.50 -6.46 16.07
CA ASN A 96 25.21 -5.38 16.75
C ASN A 96 24.92 -5.34 18.26
N GLN A 97 24.37 -6.42 18.82
CA GLN A 97 23.86 -6.52 20.18
C GLN A 97 22.95 -5.34 20.59
N THR A 98 22.19 -4.79 19.64
CA THR A 98 21.51 -3.49 19.76
C THR A 98 20.12 -3.51 19.14
N LEU A 99 19.11 -3.49 20.00
CA LEU A 99 17.71 -3.29 19.70
C LEU A 99 17.44 -1.80 19.41
N LEU A 100 17.13 -1.47 18.15
CA LEU A 100 16.82 -0.11 17.70
C LEU A 100 15.56 0.46 18.39
N PRO A 101 15.30 1.78 18.29
CA PRO A 101 14.07 2.40 18.81
C PRO A 101 12.80 1.69 18.33
N THR A 102 12.25 0.85 19.21
CA THR A 102 11.13 -0.06 18.96
C THR A 102 9.97 0.29 19.89
N TRP A 103 8.76 0.34 19.35
CA TRP A 103 7.54 0.59 20.13
C TRP A 103 7.06 -0.71 20.77
N PHE A 104 7.08 -0.76 22.09
CA PHE A 104 6.52 -1.85 22.88
C PHE A 104 5.11 -1.47 23.33
N VAL A 105 4.16 -2.38 23.17
CA VAL A 105 2.83 -2.23 23.77
C VAL A 105 2.96 -2.46 25.26
N ILE A 106 2.38 -1.56 26.06
CA ILE A 106 2.43 -1.69 27.51
C ILE A 106 1.37 -2.73 27.92
N GLU A 107 1.81 -3.83 28.54
CA GLU A 107 0.94 -4.87 29.07
C GLU A 107 0.11 -4.33 30.24
N LYS A 108 -1.18 -4.65 30.23
CA LYS A 108 -2.11 -4.30 31.32
C LYS A 108 -1.64 -4.95 32.63
N PRO A 109 -1.74 -4.26 33.78
CA PRO A 109 -1.45 -4.87 35.07
C PRO A 109 -2.48 -5.96 35.37
N SER A 110 -2.08 -6.99 36.12
CA SER A 110 -2.97 -8.09 36.52
C SER A 110 -3.95 -7.70 37.63
N ASP A 111 -3.61 -6.68 38.42
CA ASP A 111 -4.42 -6.09 39.49
C ASP A 111 -4.20 -4.57 39.56
N GLY A 112 -5.21 -3.80 39.99
CA GLY A 112 -5.12 -2.36 40.25
C GLY A 112 -6.03 -1.47 39.40
N LYS A 113 -5.86 -0.14 39.51
CA LYS A 113 -6.74 0.87 38.88
C LYS A 113 -6.79 0.82 37.33
N PHE A 114 -5.78 0.23 36.68
CA PHE A 114 -5.59 0.31 35.22
C PHE A 114 -5.88 -1.01 34.44
N VAL A 115 -6.38 -2.05 35.11
CA VAL A 115 -6.60 -3.40 34.51
C VAL A 115 -7.50 -3.38 33.26
N ASN A 116 -8.53 -2.53 33.23
CA ASN A 116 -9.51 -2.46 32.13
C ASN A 116 -9.24 -1.35 31.11
N ILE A 117 -8.11 -0.64 31.21
CA ILE A 117 -7.79 0.53 30.38
C ILE A 117 -6.73 0.14 29.33
N GLU A 118 -6.69 0.79 28.17
CA GLU A 118 -5.58 0.63 27.22
C GLU A 118 -4.36 1.41 27.71
N CYS A 119 -3.23 0.72 27.87
CA CYS A 119 -2.07 1.26 28.58
C CYS A 119 -1.09 2.04 27.68
N GLY A 120 -1.43 2.24 26.40
CA GLY A 120 -0.58 2.92 25.43
C GLY A 120 0.64 2.12 24.97
N LYS A 121 1.65 2.81 24.43
CA LYS A 121 2.91 2.22 23.93
C LYS A 121 4.12 3.02 24.42
N ILE A 122 5.25 2.35 24.60
CA ILE A 122 6.52 2.97 25.01
C ILE A 122 7.63 2.67 24.00
N LEU A 123 8.34 3.72 23.57
CA LEU A 123 9.46 3.64 22.65
C LEU A 123 10.75 3.42 23.44
N LEU A 124 11.34 2.23 23.27
CA LEU A 124 12.57 1.83 23.93
C LEU A 124 13.65 1.48 22.90
N SER A 125 14.91 1.69 23.26
CA SER A 125 16.06 1.11 22.55
C SER A 125 17.00 0.52 23.59
N MET A 126 17.71 -0.54 23.23
CA MET A 126 18.55 -1.29 24.16
C MET A 126 19.82 -1.74 23.47
N SER A 127 20.96 -1.72 24.14
CA SER A 127 22.21 -2.27 23.60
C SER A 127 23.02 -2.97 24.67
N LEU A 128 23.56 -4.14 24.35
CA LEU A 128 24.44 -4.93 25.20
C LEU A 128 25.88 -4.78 24.69
N GLN A 129 26.84 -4.66 25.61
CA GLN A 129 28.23 -4.39 25.26
C GLN A 129 29.22 -5.10 26.19
N GLY A 130 30.18 -5.83 25.62
CA GLY A 130 31.31 -6.44 26.33
C GLY A 130 31.98 -7.54 25.49
N LYS A 131 33.32 -7.55 25.44
CA LYS A 131 34.07 -8.61 24.73
C LYS A 131 33.93 -9.96 25.45
N SER A 132 33.61 -11.00 24.68
CA SER A 132 34.16 -12.33 24.91
C SER A 132 35.47 -12.42 24.12
N GLU A 133 36.55 -12.89 24.73
CA GLU A 133 37.81 -13.15 24.03
C GLU A 133 37.85 -14.62 23.58
N SER A 134 37.86 -14.85 22.27
CA SER A 134 38.15 -16.16 21.68
C SER A 134 39.39 -16.05 20.80
N THR A 135 40.41 -16.83 21.14
CA THR A 135 41.69 -16.90 20.42
C THR A 135 41.55 -17.62 19.09
N SER A 136 42.06 -17.01 18.02
CA SER A 136 42.24 -17.62 16.70
C SER A 136 43.56 -18.38 16.59
N ASP A 137 43.59 -19.46 15.82
CA ASP A 137 44.84 -20.04 15.30
C ASP A 137 44.67 -20.45 13.82
N GLU A 138 45.75 -20.28 13.04
CA GLU A 138 45.75 -20.33 11.57
C GLU A 138 45.88 -21.74 10.97
N LYS A 139 45.54 -21.89 9.67
CA LYS A 139 46.45 -22.58 8.72
C LYS A 139 46.19 -22.25 7.24
N VAL A 140 47.22 -22.52 6.43
CA VAL A 140 47.53 -21.86 5.15
C VAL A 140 47.35 -22.78 3.93
N LEU A 141 47.00 -22.15 2.79
CA LEU A 141 47.18 -22.47 1.34
C LEU A 141 48.14 -23.64 0.94
N PRO A 142 48.04 -24.27 -0.28
CA PRO A 142 47.90 -23.54 -1.56
C PRO A 142 47.24 -24.18 -2.83
N TYR A 143 46.76 -23.25 -3.66
CA TYR A 143 46.77 -23.12 -5.14
C TYR A 143 47.55 -24.13 -6.04
N LYS A 144 46.95 -24.52 -7.19
CA LYS A 144 47.68 -24.77 -8.46
C LYS A 144 46.77 -24.67 -9.71
N GLN A 145 47.40 -24.50 -10.89
CA GLN A 145 46.85 -23.89 -12.11
C GLN A 145 46.41 -24.86 -13.22
N ASP A 146 45.73 -24.26 -14.21
CA ASP A 146 45.30 -24.76 -15.53
C ASP A 146 46.29 -25.62 -16.34
N VAL A 147 45.75 -26.53 -17.17
CA VAL A 147 46.16 -26.75 -18.58
C VAL A 147 44.94 -27.22 -19.41
N THR A 148 44.79 -26.70 -20.63
CA THR A 148 43.77 -27.04 -21.64
C THR A 148 44.28 -28.09 -22.65
N LEU A 149 43.38 -28.87 -23.29
CA LEU A 149 43.22 -29.07 -24.76
C LEU A 149 42.84 -30.52 -25.22
N GLU A 150 41.82 -30.57 -26.10
CA GLU A 150 41.53 -31.48 -27.23
C GLU A 150 41.27 -33.01 -27.15
N ALA A 151 40.04 -33.34 -27.61
CA ALA A 151 39.49 -34.46 -28.38
C ALA A 151 40.37 -35.61 -28.95
N VAL A 152 39.77 -36.82 -29.06
CA VAL A 152 39.42 -37.51 -30.34
C VAL A 152 38.55 -38.78 -30.11
N LYS A 153 37.96 -39.29 -31.19
CA LYS A 153 36.81 -40.21 -31.37
C LYS A 153 37.04 -41.74 -31.34
N GLU A 154 35.96 -42.46 -30.99
CA GLU A 154 35.32 -43.64 -31.64
C GLU A 154 35.98 -45.04 -31.78
N VAL A 155 35.05 -46.02 -31.97
CA VAL A 155 35.11 -47.40 -32.57
C VAL A 155 34.94 -48.52 -31.53
N GLN A 156 33.72 -49.09 -31.33
CA GLN A 156 33.10 -50.27 -32.02
C GLN A 156 33.97 -51.55 -32.01
N GLY A 157 33.47 -52.78 -31.77
CA GLY A 157 32.12 -53.28 -31.46
C GLY A 157 32.04 -54.83 -31.42
N SER A 158 30.81 -55.38 -31.49
CA SER A 158 30.40 -56.80 -31.70
C SER A 158 30.08 -57.62 -30.43
N ALA A 159 28.83 -58.02 -30.11
CA ALA A 159 27.87 -58.93 -30.81
C ALA A 159 28.36 -60.41 -30.82
N LYS A 160 27.55 -61.47 -30.58
CA LYS A 160 26.08 -61.71 -30.70
C LYS A 160 25.72 -63.05 -29.96
N GLU A 161 24.50 -63.62 -29.87
CA GLU A 161 23.13 -63.32 -30.33
C GLU A 161 22.03 -64.02 -29.46
N GLY A 162 20.88 -63.36 -29.25
CA GLY A 162 19.55 -64.01 -29.05
C GLY A 162 19.18 -64.39 -27.60
N LYS A 163 17.96 -64.85 -27.28
CA LYS A 163 16.68 -65.08 -28.00
C LYS A 163 15.53 -64.61 -27.07
N ARG A 164 14.22 -64.46 -27.40
CA ARG A 164 13.38 -64.97 -28.52
C ARG A 164 12.55 -63.84 -29.18
N ARG A 165 11.22 -63.69 -28.96
CA ARG A 165 10.36 -62.67 -29.63
C ARG A 165 9.10 -62.20 -28.86
N LYS A 166 8.80 -60.91 -29.01
CA LYS A 166 7.53 -60.09 -29.00
C LYS A 166 6.15 -60.75 -28.72
N HIS A 167 5.27 -59.98 -28.04
CA HIS A 167 3.98 -59.52 -28.62
C HIS A 167 3.43 -58.22 -27.95
N HIS A 168 2.14 -57.89 -28.12
CA HIS A 168 1.59 -56.52 -28.34
C HIS A 168 0.65 -55.99 -27.21
N ASP A 169 0.59 -54.66 -27.08
CA ASP A 169 -0.55 -53.80 -26.64
C ASP A 169 -1.12 -53.91 -25.19
N GLY A 170 -1.80 -52.84 -24.73
CA GLY A 170 -2.75 -52.90 -23.60
C GLY A 170 -2.64 -51.82 -22.51
N LYS A 171 -3.52 -50.80 -22.54
CA LYS A 171 -3.88 -49.95 -21.39
C LYS A 171 -4.34 -50.80 -20.19
N HIS A 172 -3.76 -50.71 -18.97
CA HIS A 172 -4.46 -51.21 -17.77
C HIS A 172 -4.00 -50.79 -16.34
N ILE A 173 -3.50 -49.56 -16.08
CA ILE A 173 -3.15 -49.11 -14.70
C ILE A 173 -3.83 -47.77 -14.28
N MET A 174 -5.13 -47.61 -14.59
CA MET A 174 -5.96 -46.56 -13.97
C MET A 174 -7.42 -47.02 -13.77
N LYS A 175 -7.60 -48.31 -13.45
CA LYS A 175 -8.92 -48.93 -13.24
C LYS A 175 -9.07 -49.73 -11.93
N ASN A 176 -7.97 -49.90 -11.18
CA ASN A 176 -7.99 -50.63 -9.89
C ASN A 176 -8.06 -49.71 -8.66
N LEU A 177 -7.70 -48.43 -8.77
CA LEU A 177 -7.79 -47.49 -7.64
C LEU A 177 -9.24 -47.00 -7.38
N VAL A 178 -10.06 -46.89 -8.44
CA VAL A 178 -11.46 -46.45 -8.35
C VAL A 178 -12.35 -47.54 -7.75
N ASN A 179 -12.14 -48.81 -8.15
CA ASN A 179 -12.95 -49.96 -7.68
C ASN A 179 -12.70 -50.38 -6.21
N GLN A 180 -11.77 -49.75 -5.48
CA GLN A 180 -11.59 -49.99 -4.04
C GLN A 180 -12.29 -48.96 -3.14
N ILE A 181 -12.69 -47.80 -3.68
CA ILE A 181 -13.37 -46.75 -2.90
C ILE A 181 -14.89 -47.04 -2.82
N ASP A 182 -15.51 -47.52 -3.90
CA ASP A 182 -16.93 -47.93 -3.91
C ASP A 182 -17.25 -49.11 -2.97
N LYS A 183 -16.24 -49.90 -2.56
CA LYS A 183 -16.42 -51.05 -1.65
C LYS A 183 -16.42 -50.69 -0.17
N LEU A 184 -16.12 -49.45 0.20
CA LEU A 184 -16.13 -49.00 1.60
C LEU A 184 -17.45 -48.34 2.04
N PHE A 185 -18.27 -47.87 1.11
CA PHE A 185 -19.51 -47.14 1.44
C PHE A 185 -20.78 -48.00 1.51
N HIS A 186 -20.81 -49.18 0.89
CA HIS A 186 -21.97 -50.10 0.97
C HIS A 186 -22.06 -50.95 2.26
N LYS A 187 -21.24 -50.69 3.29
CA LYS A 187 -21.17 -51.52 4.51
C LYS A 187 -21.80 -50.88 5.76
N LYS A 188 -22.73 -49.93 5.61
CA LYS A 188 -23.39 -49.26 6.75
C LYS A 188 -24.90 -49.03 6.61
N GLU A 189 -25.54 -49.64 5.60
CA GLU A 189 -26.99 -49.51 5.34
C GLU A 189 -27.75 -50.84 5.60
N GLU A 190 -27.18 -51.72 6.43
CA GLU A 190 -27.74 -53.05 6.75
C GLU A 190 -28.18 -53.18 8.23
N ILE A 191 -28.28 -52.06 8.96
CA ILE A 191 -28.68 -52.01 10.39
C ILE A 191 -29.78 -50.96 10.62
N SER A 192 -30.90 -51.11 9.90
CA SER A 192 -32.19 -50.47 10.27
C SER A 192 -33.45 -51.14 9.70
N LYS A 193 -33.32 -52.15 8.82
CA LYS A 193 -34.45 -53.01 8.40
C LYS A 193 -34.50 -54.33 9.17
N ARG A 194 -34.84 -54.23 10.46
CA ARG A 194 -35.49 -55.29 11.24
C ARG A 194 -36.50 -54.66 12.18
N LEU A 195 -37.72 -54.49 11.69
CA LEU A 195 -39.00 -54.66 12.38
C LEU A 195 -40.10 -54.13 11.45
N ASN A 196 -40.89 -55.07 10.93
CA ASN A 196 -42.30 -55.00 10.51
C ASN A 196 -42.50 -55.80 9.21
N ASP A 197 -42.95 -57.04 9.38
CA ASP A 197 -43.40 -57.94 8.32
C ASP A 197 -44.88 -57.66 7.99
N GLU A 198 -45.20 -57.64 6.68
CA GLU A 198 -46.34 -58.32 6.01
C GLU A 198 -47.82 -58.16 6.51
N PRO A 199 -48.87 -58.45 5.68
CA PRO A 199 -48.96 -58.35 4.21
C PRO A 199 -50.32 -57.84 3.65
N ALA A 200 -50.36 -57.68 2.30
CA ALA A 200 -51.54 -57.76 1.38
C ALA A 200 -52.67 -56.70 1.48
N GLY A 201 -53.34 -56.30 0.37
CA GLY A 201 -53.10 -56.63 -1.04
C GLY A 201 -54.13 -55.98 -2.02
N ASP A 202 -53.78 -56.02 -3.32
CA ASP A 202 -54.61 -55.96 -4.54
C ASP A 202 -55.54 -54.78 -4.97
N SER A 203 -55.55 -54.63 -6.31
CA SER A 203 -56.62 -54.09 -7.20
C SER A 203 -56.81 -52.56 -7.40
N VAL A 204 -56.13 -52.06 -8.44
CA VAL A 204 -56.69 -51.53 -9.72
C VAL A 204 -58.12 -50.91 -9.75
N THR A 205 -58.23 -49.82 -10.54
CA THR A 205 -59.40 -49.21 -11.22
C THR A 205 -60.33 -48.16 -10.56
N SER A 206 -60.22 -46.94 -11.12
CA SER A 206 -61.30 -46.14 -11.76
C SER A 206 -62.37 -45.37 -10.97
N ASN A 207 -62.50 -44.10 -11.40
CA ASN A 207 -63.72 -43.30 -11.62
C ASN A 207 -64.42 -42.59 -10.45
N TYR A 208 -64.45 -41.26 -10.60
CA TYR A 208 -65.59 -40.32 -10.47
C TYR A 208 -66.52 -40.36 -9.24
N GLU A 209 -66.48 -39.23 -8.51
CA GLU A 209 -67.61 -38.48 -7.90
C GLU A 209 -68.71 -39.25 -7.13
N ASP A 210 -68.91 -38.93 -5.83
CA ASP A 210 -70.01 -38.01 -5.44
C ASP A 210 -69.91 -37.45 -3.99
N ALA A 211 -70.51 -36.27 -3.82
CA ALA A 211 -71.16 -35.63 -2.66
C ALA A 211 -70.79 -35.91 -1.17
N THR A 212 -70.18 -34.86 -0.57
CA THR A 212 -70.65 -34.10 0.65
C THR A 212 -70.53 -34.61 2.10
N ASP A 213 -70.38 -33.60 2.98
CA ASP A 213 -70.79 -33.50 4.40
C ASP A 213 -69.99 -34.19 5.52
N LYS A 214 -69.00 -33.46 6.08
CA LYS A 214 -69.25 -32.48 7.19
C LYS A 214 -68.01 -31.68 7.61
N SER A 215 -68.23 -30.45 8.02
CA SER A 215 -67.20 -29.48 8.40
C SER A 215 -66.78 -29.54 9.86
N CYS A 216 -65.54 -29.10 10.13
CA CYS A 216 -65.24 -28.28 11.31
C CYS A 216 -64.10 -27.31 10.95
N SER A 217 -64.30 -26.02 11.18
CA SER A 217 -63.48 -24.94 10.63
C SER A 217 -62.61 -24.24 11.68
N SER A 218 -61.34 -23.97 11.35
CA SER A 218 -60.64 -22.75 11.79
C SER A 218 -60.55 -21.81 10.58
N ALA A 219 -60.96 -20.56 10.74
CA ALA A 219 -61.28 -19.70 9.60
C ALA A 219 -60.01 -19.11 8.93
N ALA A 220 -59.73 -19.52 7.70
CA ALA A 220 -58.88 -18.74 6.81
C ALA A 220 -59.68 -17.55 6.28
N THR A 221 -59.36 -16.34 6.75
CA THR A 221 -59.96 -15.11 6.20
C THR A 221 -59.37 -14.85 4.83
N THR A 222 -60.04 -15.29 3.76
CA THR A 222 -59.67 -14.94 2.38
C THR A 222 -59.86 -13.44 2.16
N CYS A 223 -58.75 -12.69 2.19
CA CYS A 223 -58.68 -11.34 1.63
C CYS A 223 -59.14 -11.37 0.17
N THR A 224 -59.98 -10.41 -0.22
CA THR A 224 -60.57 -10.31 -1.56
C THR A 224 -59.67 -9.59 -2.56
N SER A 225 -58.66 -8.84 -2.07
CA SER A 225 -57.65 -8.15 -2.87
C SER A 225 -56.26 -8.18 -2.24
N PHE A 226 -55.23 -7.88 -3.04
CA PHE A 226 -53.83 -7.80 -2.59
C PHE A 226 -53.63 -6.61 -1.64
N GLU A 227 -54.28 -5.48 -1.95
CA GLU A 227 -54.29 -4.25 -1.18
C GLU A 227 -54.90 -4.48 0.21
N GLU A 228 -56.08 -5.11 0.29
CA GLU A 228 -56.71 -5.49 1.57
C GLU A 228 -55.80 -6.41 2.41
N GLY A 229 -55.05 -7.33 1.77
CA GLY A 229 -54.07 -8.17 2.45
C GLY A 229 -52.90 -7.39 3.06
N LEU A 230 -52.41 -6.35 2.38
CA LEU A 230 -51.37 -5.45 2.90
C LEU A 230 -51.91 -4.54 4.00
N ASP A 231 -53.11 -3.99 3.84
CA ASP A 231 -53.75 -3.13 4.84
C ASP A 231 -54.04 -3.90 6.14
N LEU A 232 -54.46 -5.17 6.03
CA LEU A 232 -54.63 -6.06 7.18
C LEU A 232 -53.30 -6.34 7.90
N MET A 233 -52.22 -6.64 7.16
CA MET A 233 -50.87 -6.78 7.73
C MET A 233 -50.45 -5.50 8.47
N GLN A 234 -50.64 -4.33 7.85
CA GLN A 234 -50.28 -3.03 8.43
C GLN A 234 -51.11 -2.70 9.69
N SER A 235 -52.39 -3.10 9.73
CA SER A 235 -53.26 -2.90 10.90
C SER A 235 -52.95 -3.84 12.07
N SER A 236 -52.31 -4.98 11.79
CA SER A 236 -51.88 -5.98 12.79
C SER A 236 -50.43 -5.76 13.27
N ASP A 237 -49.73 -4.77 12.73
CA ASP A 237 -48.32 -4.44 13.03
C ASP A 237 -48.25 -3.71 14.39
N GLY A 238 -48.59 -4.43 15.46
CA GLY A 238 -48.40 -4.02 16.85
C GLY A 238 -46.92 -3.82 17.17
N GLU A 239 -46.63 -2.98 18.16
CA GLU A 239 -45.27 -2.48 18.44
C GLU A 239 -44.19 -3.59 18.46
N ILE A 240 -43.16 -3.42 17.62
CA ILE A 240 -41.87 -4.15 17.60
C ILE A 240 -41.86 -5.53 16.89
N GLU A 241 -42.09 -5.56 15.56
CA GLU A 241 -41.30 -6.45 14.69
C GLU A 241 -40.20 -5.64 13.97
N GLU A 242 -38.95 -5.87 14.35
CA GLU A 242 -37.75 -5.26 13.74
C GLU A 242 -37.51 -5.80 12.31
N MET A 243 -36.88 -5.01 11.45
CA MET A 243 -36.63 -5.42 10.06
C MET A 243 -35.68 -6.63 10.03
N PRO A 244 -36.03 -7.75 9.33
CA PRO A 244 -35.21 -8.95 9.33
C PRO A 244 -33.77 -8.73 8.83
N GLU A 245 -32.82 -9.42 9.46
CA GLU A 245 -31.41 -9.43 9.06
C GLU A 245 -31.20 -9.98 7.64
N ASN A 246 -30.08 -9.62 7.02
CA ASN A 246 -29.72 -10.11 5.69
C ASN A 246 -29.33 -11.60 5.74
N LEU A 247 -29.66 -12.35 4.68
CA LEU A 247 -29.31 -13.76 4.56
C LEU A 247 -27.80 -13.98 4.40
N VAL A 248 -27.29 -15.08 4.98
CA VAL A 248 -25.86 -15.37 5.13
C VAL A 248 -25.09 -15.65 3.83
N GLY A 249 -25.77 -15.86 2.69
CA GLY A 249 -25.13 -16.01 1.38
C GLY A 249 -24.63 -14.69 0.80
N GLY A 250 -25.10 -13.56 1.32
CA GLY A 250 -24.69 -12.21 0.93
C GLY A 250 -25.79 -11.42 0.22
N ILE A 251 -25.41 -10.28 -0.35
CA ILE A 251 -26.31 -9.33 -1.02
C ILE A 251 -26.16 -9.48 -2.53
N LEU A 252 -27.30 -9.57 -3.24
CA LEU A 252 -27.38 -9.61 -4.71
C LEU A 252 -27.67 -8.22 -5.30
N VAL A 253 -28.50 -7.43 -4.63
CA VAL A 253 -28.89 -6.07 -5.03
C VAL A 253 -28.91 -5.17 -3.80
N ASP A 254 -28.37 -3.97 -3.90
CA ASP A 254 -28.50 -2.90 -2.92
C ASP A 254 -28.52 -1.57 -3.67
N GLN A 255 -29.70 -1.06 -4.03
CA GLN A 255 -29.82 0.10 -4.92
C GLN A 255 -30.90 1.07 -4.45
N LYS A 256 -30.66 2.36 -4.68
CA LYS A 256 -31.60 3.45 -4.39
C LYS A 256 -32.34 3.87 -5.66
N TYR A 257 -33.66 3.90 -5.58
CA TYR A 257 -34.54 4.29 -6.69
C TYR A 257 -35.41 5.49 -6.30
N LEU A 258 -35.66 6.39 -7.26
CA LEU A 258 -36.52 7.56 -7.10
C LEU A 258 -38.01 7.17 -7.24
N VAL A 259 -38.49 6.38 -6.28
CA VAL A 259 -39.87 5.85 -6.19
C VAL A 259 -40.18 5.56 -4.71
N SER A 260 -41.45 5.74 -4.31
CA SER A 260 -41.89 5.43 -2.93
C SER A 260 -41.72 3.94 -2.61
N PRO A 261 -41.48 3.56 -1.33
CA PRO A 261 -41.44 2.15 -0.93
C PRO A 261 -42.72 1.38 -1.28
N SER A 262 -43.88 2.03 -1.19
CA SER A 262 -45.19 1.46 -1.52
C SER A 262 -45.34 1.16 -3.01
N ASP A 263 -44.96 2.09 -3.88
CA ASP A 263 -45.08 1.91 -5.33
C ASP A 263 -44.06 0.87 -5.83
N LEU A 264 -42.85 0.85 -5.29
CA LEU A 264 -41.85 -0.18 -5.62
C LEU A 264 -42.31 -1.57 -5.18
N ASN A 265 -42.90 -1.70 -3.98
CA ASN A 265 -43.48 -2.96 -3.52
C ASN A 265 -44.61 -3.43 -4.45
N LYS A 266 -45.53 -2.54 -4.82
CA LYS A 266 -46.61 -2.86 -5.79
C LYS A 266 -46.05 -3.26 -7.15
N PHE A 267 -45.03 -2.56 -7.65
CA PHE A 267 -44.40 -2.88 -8.93
C PHE A 267 -43.76 -4.27 -8.96
N LEU A 268 -43.10 -4.70 -7.87
CA LEU A 268 -42.45 -6.00 -7.79
C LEU A 268 -43.42 -7.16 -7.46
N PHE A 269 -44.42 -6.93 -6.61
CA PHE A 269 -45.18 -8.01 -5.95
C PHE A 269 -46.69 -8.05 -6.24
N SER A 270 -47.28 -7.04 -6.89
CA SER A 270 -48.69 -7.09 -7.27
C SER A 270 -49.01 -8.30 -8.19
N PRO A 271 -50.22 -8.89 -8.10
CA PRO A 271 -50.65 -9.94 -9.00
C PRO A 271 -50.56 -9.49 -10.47
N ASN A 272 -50.01 -10.34 -11.35
CA ASN A 272 -49.91 -10.07 -12.78
C ASN A 272 -49.08 -8.83 -13.18
N SER A 273 -48.19 -8.33 -12.30
CA SER A 273 -47.30 -7.20 -12.58
C SER A 273 -46.60 -7.33 -13.93
N GLN A 274 -46.54 -6.22 -14.67
CA GLN A 274 -45.84 -6.14 -15.94
C GLN A 274 -44.34 -6.45 -15.79
N PHE A 275 -43.71 -5.97 -14.71
CA PHE A 275 -42.30 -6.25 -14.43
C PHE A 275 -42.01 -7.75 -14.30
N ARG A 276 -42.90 -8.51 -13.65
CA ARG A 276 -42.77 -9.96 -13.48
C ARG A 276 -42.83 -10.70 -14.81
N LYS A 277 -43.68 -10.24 -15.74
CA LYS A 277 -43.80 -10.79 -17.10
C LYS A 277 -42.56 -10.48 -17.94
N GLU A 278 -42.13 -9.23 -17.97
CA GLU A 278 -40.92 -8.80 -18.68
C GLU A 278 -39.66 -9.51 -18.13
N LEU A 279 -39.57 -9.71 -16.81
CA LEU A 279 -38.48 -10.46 -16.18
C LEU A 279 -38.50 -11.95 -16.55
N ALA A 280 -39.68 -12.57 -16.56
CA ALA A 280 -39.84 -13.96 -16.97
C ALA A 280 -39.46 -14.19 -18.44
N GLU A 281 -39.87 -13.28 -19.34
CA GLU A 281 -39.47 -13.28 -20.75
C GLU A 281 -37.95 -13.11 -20.90
N LEU A 282 -37.36 -12.13 -20.20
CA LEU A 282 -35.91 -11.88 -20.22
C LEU A 282 -35.10 -13.08 -19.73
N GLN A 283 -35.57 -13.76 -18.67
CA GLN A 283 -34.95 -14.96 -18.11
C GLN A 283 -35.34 -16.26 -18.84
N SER A 284 -36.11 -16.16 -19.93
CA SER A 284 -36.60 -17.30 -20.73
C SER A 284 -37.36 -18.37 -19.90
N LEU A 285 -38.12 -17.92 -18.90
CA LEU A 285 -38.99 -18.78 -18.10
C LEU A 285 -40.27 -19.09 -18.89
N THR A 286 -40.73 -20.33 -18.84
CA THR A 286 -41.98 -20.78 -19.47
C THR A 286 -42.97 -21.30 -18.42
N ASP A 287 -44.24 -21.45 -18.81
CA ASP A 287 -45.32 -21.98 -17.95
C ASP A 287 -45.45 -21.28 -16.59
N VAL A 288 -45.22 -19.96 -16.55
CA VAL A 288 -45.33 -19.16 -15.32
C VAL A 288 -46.78 -19.09 -14.85
N GLN A 289 -47.04 -19.63 -13.66
CA GLN A 289 -48.31 -19.60 -12.97
C GLN A 289 -48.15 -18.91 -11.62
N GLU A 290 -48.80 -17.76 -11.44
CA GLU A 290 -48.86 -17.04 -10.17
C GLU A 290 -50.16 -17.38 -9.43
N GLY A 291 -50.06 -17.95 -8.24
CA GLY A 291 -51.20 -18.10 -7.34
C GLY A 291 -51.61 -16.76 -6.71
N PRO A 292 -52.88 -16.63 -6.26
CA PRO A 292 -53.33 -15.45 -5.54
C PRO A 292 -52.56 -15.28 -4.22
N TRP A 293 -52.45 -14.03 -3.76
CA TRP A 293 -52.02 -13.76 -2.39
C TRP A 293 -53.14 -14.19 -1.41
N THR A 294 -52.78 -14.98 -0.41
CA THR A 294 -53.68 -15.55 0.59
C THR A 294 -53.16 -15.28 1.99
N MET A 295 -54.04 -14.81 2.88
CA MET A 295 -53.73 -14.62 4.29
C MET A 295 -53.81 -15.97 5.01
N ILE A 296 -52.70 -16.38 5.62
CA ILE A 296 -52.64 -17.50 6.55
C ILE A 296 -52.60 -16.93 7.96
N GLN A 297 -53.53 -17.37 8.80
CA GLN A 297 -53.62 -16.98 10.20
C GLN A 297 -52.98 -18.08 11.06
N GLU A 298 -51.69 -17.92 11.36
CA GLU A 298 -50.98 -18.70 12.37
C GLU A 298 -51.08 -17.98 13.74
N ASP A 299 -50.96 -18.71 14.85
CA ASP A 299 -51.46 -18.34 16.20
C ASP A 299 -51.00 -17.00 16.83
N ILE A 300 -50.11 -16.23 16.19
CA ILE A 300 -49.52 -15.00 16.77
C ILE A 300 -49.47 -13.84 15.77
N THR A 301 -49.16 -14.06 14.48
CA THR A 301 -49.19 -12.98 13.45
C THR A 301 -49.81 -13.47 12.14
N PRO A 302 -50.70 -12.67 11.51
CA PRO A 302 -51.23 -12.99 10.18
C PRO A 302 -50.14 -12.82 9.12
N ARG A 303 -50.11 -13.70 8.11
CA ARG A 303 -49.06 -13.70 7.06
C ARG A 303 -49.68 -13.75 5.67
N LEU A 304 -49.34 -12.77 4.84
CA LEU A 304 -49.71 -12.75 3.42
C LEU A 304 -48.73 -13.63 2.61
N THR A 305 -49.24 -14.67 1.95
CA THR A 305 -48.43 -15.68 1.24
C THR A 305 -48.95 -15.97 -0.17
N ARG A 306 -48.06 -16.33 -1.11
CA ARG A 306 -48.44 -16.87 -2.42
C ARG A 306 -47.48 -17.95 -2.89
N LEU A 307 -47.98 -18.83 -3.77
CA LEU A 307 -47.19 -19.82 -4.49
C LEU A 307 -47.02 -19.38 -5.95
N VAL A 308 -45.81 -19.53 -6.49
CA VAL A 308 -45.51 -19.28 -7.91
C VAL A 308 -44.81 -20.51 -8.47
N THR A 309 -45.19 -20.97 -9.65
CA THR A 309 -44.48 -22.08 -10.33
C THR A 309 -44.14 -21.71 -11.76
N TYR A 310 -42.99 -22.17 -12.25
CA TYR A 310 -42.54 -21.95 -13.62
C TYR A 310 -41.53 -23.02 -14.05
N MET A 311 -41.30 -23.12 -15.35
CA MET A 311 -40.26 -23.97 -15.94
C MET A 311 -39.01 -23.13 -16.22
N ARG A 312 -37.86 -23.56 -15.68
CA ARG A 312 -36.56 -22.96 -16.01
C ARG A 312 -35.98 -23.59 -17.28
N PRO A 313 -35.34 -22.81 -18.16
CA PRO A 313 -34.70 -23.32 -19.38
C PRO A 313 -33.50 -24.22 -19.06
N ALA A 314 -33.14 -25.07 -20.01
CA ALA A 314 -31.96 -25.94 -19.89
C ALA A 314 -30.66 -25.12 -19.97
N THR A 315 -29.71 -25.43 -19.09
CA THR A 315 -28.34 -24.89 -19.10
C THR A 315 -27.34 -25.96 -19.57
N LYS A 316 -26.06 -25.58 -19.74
CA LYS A 316 -25.00 -26.51 -20.16
C LYS A 316 -24.80 -27.74 -19.25
N LEU A 317 -25.23 -27.65 -17.98
CA LEU A 317 -25.01 -28.69 -16.95
C LEU A 317 -26.31 -29.21 -16.31
N VAL A 318 -27.44 -28.54 -16.52
CA VAL A 318 -28.73 -28.87 -15.88
C VAL A 318 -29.84 -28.81 -16.93
N LYS A 319 -30.66 -29.86 -17.00
CA LYS A 319 -31.83 -29.89 -17.92
C LYS A 319 -32.89 -28.86 -17.49
N ALA A 320 -33.80 -28.54 -18.40
CA ALA A 320 -35.00 -27.77 -18.06
C ALA A 320 -35.78 -28.52 -16.97
N GLY A 321 -36.31 -27.78 -15.99
CA GLY A 321 -36.93 -28.35 -14.80
C GLY A 321 -37.87 -27.37 -14.12
N LYS A 322 -38.81 -27.88 -13.33
CA LYS A 322 -39.82 -27.09 -12.64
C LYS A 322 -39.22 -26.43 -11.41
N ALA A 323 -39.52 -25.15 -11.25
CA ALA A 323 -39.27 -24.37 -10.05
C ALA A 323 -40.59 -24.05 -9.35
N THR A 324 -40.55 -24.05 -8.03
CA THR A 324 -41.66 -23.65 -7.15
C THR A 324 -41.14 -22.63 -6.15
N GLU A 325 -41.71 -21.43 -6.13
CA GLU A 325 -41.41 -20.37 -5.18
C GLU A 325 -42.57 -20.20 -4.19
N SER A 326 -42.26 -20.27 -2.91
CA SER A 326 -43.17 -19.82 -1.84
C SER A 326 -42.74 -18.41 -1.42
N GLN A 327 -43.64 -17.43 -1.56
CA GLN A 327 -43.39 -16.03 -1.24
C GLN A 327 -44.23 -15.62 -0.03
N VAL A 328 -43.62 -14.98 0.97
CA VAL A 328 -44.22 -14.65 2.27
C VAL A 328 -43.83 -13.23 2.65
N TYR A 329 -44.82 -12.35 2.90
CA TYR A 329 -44.55 -11.08 3.54
C TYR A 329 -44.16 -11.32 5.00
N ARG A 330 -42.98 -10.80 5.37
CA ARG A 330 -42.46 -10.74 6.74
C ARG A 330 -42.72 -9.39 7.40
N LYS A 331 -42.82 -8.31 6.61
CA LYS A 331 -43.15 -6.96 7.08
C LYS A 331 -43.88 -6.18 5.99
N ALA A 332 -44.89 -5.41 6.36
CA ALA A 332 -45.69 -4.59 5.44
C ALA A 332 -46.22 -3.31 6.12
N SER A 333 -45.32 -2.50 6.69
CA SER A 333 -45.65 -1.32 7.51
C SER A 333 -45.99 -0.06 6.70
N GLY A 334 -46.51 -0.21 5.47
CA GLY A 334 -46.84 0.86 4.51
C GLY A 334 -45.64 1.60 3.88
N ASN A 335 -44.62 1.92 4.67
CA ASN A 335 -43.38 2.59 4.23
C ASN A 335 -42.14 1.66 4.28
N GLN A 336 -42.30 0.43 4.78
CA GLN A 336 -41.26 -0.59 4.86
C GLN A 336 -41.85 -1.95 4.49
N PHE A 337 -41.17 -2.71 3.65
CA PHE A 337 -41.61 -4.03 3.21
C PHE A 337 -40.47 -5.05 3.29
N ALA A 338 -40.79 -6.26 3.74
CA ALA A 338 -39.89 -7.41 3.68
C ALA A 338 -40.63 -8.62 3.10
N VAL A 339 -40.13 -9.17 2.00
CA VAL A 339 -40.69 -10.37 1.35
C VAL A 339 -39.63 -11.46 1.33
N PHE A 340 -39.93 -12.57 2.00
CA PHE A 340 -39.11 -13.77 2.00
C PHE A 340 -39.59 -14.73 0.92
N VAL A 341 -38.67 -15.25 0.11
CA VAL A 341 -38.96 -16.17 -0.99
C VAL A 341 -38.11 -17.42 -0.84
N SER A 342 -38.76 -18.59 -0.78
CA SER A 342 -38.10 -19.90 -0.74
C SER A 342 -38.35 -20.63 -2.06
N VAL A 343 -37.28 -20.93 -2.79
CA VAL A 343 -37.31 -21.55 -4.12
C VAL A 343 -36.83 -23.00 -4.02
N SER A 344 -37.64 -23.92 -4.55
CA SER A 344 -37.32 -25.34 -4.67
C SER A 344 -37.31 -25.75 -6.15
N THR A 345 -36.29 -26.51 -6.55
CA THR A 345 -36.09 -27.00 -7.92
C THR A 345 -35.79 -28.51 -7.90
N PRO A 346 -36.78 -29.36 -7.59
CA PRO A 346 -36.56 -30.79 -7.30
C PRO A 346 -35.91 -31.57 -8.47
N ASP A 347 -36.12 -31.11 -9.71
CA ASP A 347 -35.66 -31.79 -10.93
C ASP A 347 -34.16 -31.62 -11.22
N VAL A 348 -33.44 -30.74 -10.50
CA VAL A 348 -32.00 -30.53 -10.70
C VAL A 348 -31.18 -31.55 -9.89
N PRO A 349 -29.91 -31.82 -10.24
CA PRO A 349 -29.03 -32.66 -9.42
C PRO A 349 -28.97 -32.15 -7.97
N TYR A 350 -29.29 -33.02 -7.01
CA TYR A 350 -29.43 -32.70 -5.59
C TYR A 350 -30.58 -31.73 -5.22
N GLY A 351 -31.52 -31.43 -6.11
CA GLY A 351 -32.60 -30.44 -5.90
C GLY A 351 -33.52 -30.68 -4.70
N ASN A 352 -33.57 -31.90 -4.18
CA ASN A 352 -34.32 -32.26 -2.95
C ASN A 352 -33.51 -32.06 -1.64
N THR A 353 -32.18 -31.86 -1.72
CA THR A 353 -31.32 -31.71 -0.54
C THR A 353 -31.12 -30.25 -0.13
N PHE A 354 -31.61 -29.29 -0.91
CA PHE A 354 -31.48 -27.86 -0.63
C PHE A 354 -32.65 -27.03 -1.17
N LYS A 355 -32.83 -25.85 -0.60
CA LYS A 355 -33.69 -24.76 -1.12
C LYS A 355 -32.87 -23.48 -1.19
N VAL A 356 -33.15 -22.65 -2.19
CA VAL A 356 -32.59 -21.30 -2.28
C VAL A 356 -33.52 -20.34 -1.56
N GLU A 357 -32.97 -19.49 -0.72
CA GLU A 357 -33.72 -18.48 0.03
C GLU A 357 -33.32 -17.09 -0.46
N LEU A 358 -34.30 -16.20 -0.58
CA LEU A 358 -34.14 -14.80 -0.96
C LEU A 358 -34.92 -13.93 0.02
N LEU A 359 -34.37 -12.80 0.41
CA LEU A 359 -35.03 -11.79 1.23
C LEU A 359 -34.94 -10.44 0.54
N TYR A 360 -36.08 -9.96 0.08
CA TYR A 360 -36.26 -8.62 -0.48
C TYR A 360 -36.65 -7.67 0.65
N LYS A 361 -35.96 -6.55 0.79
CA LYS A 361 -36.27 -5.47 1.72
C LYS A 361 -36.38 -4.15 0.98
N ILE A 362 -37.42 -3.39 1.29
CA ILE A 362 -37.67 -2.06 0.74
C ILE A 362 -37.80 -1.09 1.92
N GLU A 363 -36.89 -0.11 1.95
CA GLU A 363 -36.74 0.85 3.04
C GLU A 363 -36.81 2.29 2.51
N PRO A 364 -37.33 3.27 3.28
CA PRO A 364 -37.37 4.67 2.86
C PRO A 364 -35.97 5.31 2.99
N VAL A 365 -35.60 6.19 2.06
CA VAL A 365 -34.32 6.92 2.10
C VAL A 365 -34.52 8.34 2.60
N THR A 366 -34.08 8.62 3.83
CA THR A 366 -34.13 9.96 4.42
C THR A 366 -32.86 10.74 4.12
N GLU A 367 -32.81 11.44 2.99
CA GLU A 367 -31.72 12.36 2.64
C GLU A 367 -32.17 13.83 2.68
N PRO A 368 -31.43 14.74 3.35
CA PRO A 368 -31.89 16.10 3.64
C PRO A 368 -32.03 17.03 2.42
N ASN A 369 -31.59 16.59 1.23
CA ASN A 369 -31.61 17.37 -0.01
C ASN A 369 -32.39 16.69 -1.16
N ALA A 370 -33.08 15.57 -0.90
CA ALA A 370 -33.77 14.82 -1.95
C ALA A 370 -35.08 15.51 -2.37
N VAL A 371 -35.25 15.75 -3.68
CA VAL A 371 -36.51 16.27 -4.26
C VAL A 371 -37.37 15.09 -4.70
N GLY A 372 -38.13 14.53 -3.76
CA GLY A 372 -39.09 13.44 -3.99
C GLY A 372 -38.93 12.27 -3.03
N GLU A 373 -39.95 11.41 -2.95
CA GLU A 373 -39.89 10.16 -2.21
C GLU A 373 -38.95 9.16 -2.89
N SER A 374 -38.15 8.45 -2.09
CA SER A 374 -37.18 7.49 -2.60
C SER A 374 -37.02 6.29 -1.68
N SER A 375 -36.64 5.16 -2.26
CA SER A 375 -36.55 3.87 -1.60
C SER A 375 -35.25 3.17 -1.90
N ARG A 376 -34.77 2.40 -0.92
CA ARG A 376 -33.63 1.48 -1.03
C ARG A 376 -34.18 0.06 -1.12
N LEU A 377 -33.79 -0.65 -2.19
CA LEU A 377 -34.08 -2.06 -2.38
C LEU A 377 -32.82 -2.87 -2.07
N ILE A 378 -32.91 -3.71 -1.04
CA ILE A 378 -31.87 -4.68 -0.67
C ILE A 378 -32.41 -6.08 -0.95
N ILE A 379 -31.67 -6.90 -1.67
CA ILE A 379 -31.99 -8.30 -1.94
C ILE A 379 -30.82 -9.13 -1.46
N SER A 380 -31.03 -9.96 -0.43
CA SER A 380 -30.04 -10.91 0.08
C SER A 380 -30.46 -12.35 -0.22
N TRP A 381 -29.50 -13.28 -0.20
CA TRP A 381 -29.74 -14.68 -0.55
C TRP A 381 -29.06 -15.66 0.42
N GLY A 382 -29.54 -16.89 0.42
CA GLY A 382 -28.98 -18.00 1.20
C GLY A 382 -29.35 -19.36 0.61
N ILE A 383 -28.80 -20.43 1.19
CA ILE A 383 -29.20 -21.81 0.87
C ILE A 383 -29.47 -22.56 2.17
N GLN A 384 -30.67 -23.11 2.27
CA GLN A 384 -31.06 -24.02 3.33
C GLN A 384 -30.85 -25.46 2.85
N PHE A 385 -29.92 -26.19 3.46
CA PHE A 385 -29.73 -27.62 3.18
C PHE A 385 -30.65 -28.46 4.08
N SER A 386 -31.55 -29.23 3.48
CA SER A 386 -32.44 -30.17 4.17
C SER A 386 -31.73 -31.48 4.54
N GLN A 387 -30.65 -31.82 3.83
CA GLN A 387 -29.86 -33.04 4.01
C GLN A 387 -28.37 -32.75 3.81
N SER A 388 -27.50 -33.52 4.47
CA SER A 388 -26.06 -33.42 4.30
C SER A 388 -25.62 -33.93 2.92
N THR A 389 -24.88 -33.11 2.17
CA THR A 389 -24.34 -33.47 0.86
C THR A 389 -22.86 -33.12 0.74
N ILE A 390 -22.09 -34.04 0.15
CA ILE A 390 -20.66 -33.87 -0.14
C ILE A 390 -20.45 -32.74 -1.18
N MET A 391 -21.45 -32.48 -2.02
CA MET A 391 -21.39 -31.50 -3.11
C MET A 391 -21.73 -30.06 -2.67
N LYS A 392 -21.85 -29.79 -1.36
CA LYS A 392 -22.29 -28.50 -0.80
C LYS A 392 -21.60 -27.29 -1.46
N GLY A 393 -20.26 -27.26 -1.51
CA GLY A 393 -19.52 -26.13 -2.10
C GLY A 393 -19.73 -25.95 -3.61
N MET A 394 -20.02 -27.03 -4.35
CA MET A 394 -20.35 -26.94 -5.79
C MET A 394 -21.76 -26.38 -6.00
N ILE A 395 -22.70 -26.77 -5.14
CA ILE A 395 -24.09 -26.27 -5.15
C ILE A 395 -24.09 -24.78 -4.77
N GLU A 396 -23.39 -24.40 -3.70
CA GLU A 396 -23.25 -23.00 -3.27
C GLU A 396 -22.58 -22.12 -4.34
N GLY A 397 -21.49 -22.60 -4.96
CA GLY A 397 -20.82 -21.88 -6.05
C GLY A 397 -21.69 -21.71 -7.30
N GLY A 398 -22.39 -22.78 -7.73
CA GLY A 398 -23.28 -22.74 -8.89
C GLY A 398 -24.51 -21.84 -8.66
N ALA A 399 -25.13 -21.92 -7.48
CA ALA A 399 -26.25 -21.07 -7.10
C ALA A 399 -25.82 -19.60 -6.99
N ARG A 400 -24.68 -19.30 -6.35
CA ARG A 400 -24.13 -17.93 -6.27
C ARG A 400 -23.96 -17.31 -7.65
N GLN A 401 -23.36 -18.04 -8.59
CA GLN A 401 -23.12 -17.54 -9.95
C GLN A 401 -24.44 -17.32 -10.70
N GLY A 402 -25.34 -18.32 -10.70
CA GLY A 402 -26.62 -18.21 -11.40
C GLY A 402 -27.56 -17.15 -10.81
N LEU A 403 -27.51 -16.91 -9.49
CA LEU A 403 -28.23 -15.81 -8.85
C LEU A 403 -27.63 -14.46 -9.23
N LYS A 404 -26.29 -14.31 -9.23
CA LYS A 404 -25.65 -13.06 -9.65
C LYS A 404 -26.07 -12.65 -11.06
N GLU A 405 -25.94 -13.55 -12.03
CA GLU A 405 -26.35 -13.31 -13.43
C GLU A 405 -27.86 -12.99 -13.55
N SER A 406 -28.70 -13.69 -12.80
CA SER A 406 -30.17 -13.48 -12.79
C SER A 406 -30.57 -12.13 -12.19
N PHE A 407 -29.87 -11.66 -11.15
CA PHE A 407 -30.18 -10.40 -10.47
C PHE A 407 -29.47 -9.16 -11.08
N GLU A 408 -28.43 -9.35 -11.88
CA GLU A 408 -27.94 -8.32 -12.81
C GLU A 408 -29.05 -7.96 -13.81
N GLN A 409 -29.64 -8.95 -14.49
CA GLN A 409 -30.76 -8.74 -15.42
C GLN A 409 -32.00 -8.12 -14.75
N PHE A 410 -32.30 -8.50 -13.50
CA PHE A 410 -33.36 -7.88 -12.69
C PHE A 410 -33.10 -6.38 -12.48
N SER A 411 -31.87 -6.02 -12.12
CA SER A 411 -31.49 -4.63 -11.82
C SER A 411 -31.53 -3.76 -13.07
N ASP A 412 -31.04 -4.28 -14.20
CA ASP A 412 -31.10 -3.61 -15.50
C ASP A 412 -32.55 -3.36 -15.97
N LEU A 413 -33.46 -4.30 -15.71
CA LEU A 413 -34.89 -4.14 -16.03
C LEU A 413 -35.57 -3.11 -15.12
N LEU A 414 -35.21 -3.10 -13.83
CA LEU A 414 -35.78 -2.16 -12.86
C LEU A 414 -35.29 -0.72 -13.11
N ALA A 415 -34.01 -0.54 -13.46
CA ALA A 415 -33.41 0.74 -13.81
C ALA A 415 -33.96 1.38 -15.11
N LYS A 416 -34.56 0.58 -16.01
CA LYS A 416 -35.32 1.11 -17.17
C LYS A 416 -36.64 1.77 -16.77
N ASN A 417 -37.24 1.31 -15.67
CA ASN A 417 -38.56 1.76 -15.20
C ASN A 417 -38.45 2.87 -14.15
N TYR A 418 -37.49 2.79 -13.24
CA TYR A 418 -37.24 3.82 -12.22
C TYR A 418 -35.83 4.37 -12.30
N LYS A 419 -35.72 5.71 -12.24
CA LYS A 419 -34.43 6.39 -12.21
C LYS A 419 -33.69 6.06 -10.91
N THR A 420 -32.45 5.58 -11.03
CA THR A 420 -31.55 5.38 -9.90
C THR A 420 -31.07 6.70 -9.33
N LEU A 421 -30.97 6.79 -8.01
CA LEU A 421 -30.34 7.89 -7.29
C LEU A 421 -28.83 7.64 -7.28
N ASP A 422 -28.20 8.09 -8.37
CA ASP A 422 -26.87 7.70 -8.86
C ASP A 422 -25.86 7.28 -7.77
N PRO A 423 -25.75 5.97 -7.48
CA PRO A 423 -24.83 5.43 -6.51
C PRO A 423 -23.66 4.72 -7.19
N ALA A 424 -23.49 4.81 -8.52
CA ALA A 424 -22.57 3.97 -9.29
C ALA A 424 -21.10 4.10 -8.82
N VAL A 425 -20.70 5.29 -8.36
CA VAL A 425 -19.35 5.56 -7.83
C VAL A 425 -19.17 5.08 -6.38
N VAL A 426 -20.25 5.08 -5.58
CA VAL A 426 -20.18 4.79 -4.13
C VAL A 426 -20.43 3.31 -3.83
N LEU A 427 -21.37 2.69 -4.55
CA LEU A 427 -21.78 1.30 -4.33
C LEU A 427 -20.72 0.30 -4.82
N ASP A 428 -20.12 0.55 -5.99
CA ASP A 428 -18.99 -0.28 -6.45
C ASP A 428 -17.83 -0.17 -5.47
N LYS A 429 -17.47 1.04 -5.01
CA LYS A 429 -16.45 1.22 -3.96
C LYS A 429 -16.78 0.44 -2.69
N GLU A 430 -17.96 0.59 -2.09
CA GLU A 430 -18.27 -0.09 -0.83
C GLU A 430 -18.39 -1.62 -0.99
N GLN A 431 -18.92 -2.12 -2.10
CA GLN A 431 -18.98 -3.56 -2.37
C GLN A 431 -17.61 -4.16 -2.76
N VAL A 432 -16.78 -3.42 -3.49
CA VAL A 432 -15.38 -3.82 -3.80
C VAL A 432 -14.53 -3.80 -2.52
N ILE A 433 -14.63 -2.76 -1.70
CA ILE A 433 -13.97 -2.72 -0.39
C ILE A 433 -14.46 -3.86 0.49
N ALA A 434 -15.77 -4.12 0.57
CA ALA A 434 -16.32 -5.22 1.37
C ALA A 434 -15.92 -6.60 0.85
N THR A 435 -15.87 -6.84 -0.46
CA THR A 435 -15.43 -8.12 -1.03
C THR A 435 -13.93 -8.33 -0.79
N VAL A 436 -13.10 -7.32 -1.05
CA VAL A 436 -11.65 -7.34 -0.77
C VAL A 436 -11.38 -7.56 0.73
N GLN A 437 -12.10 -6.89 1.62
CA GLN A 437 -12.02 -7.09 3.07
C GLN A 437 -12.57 -8.46 3.52
N SER A 438 -13.56 -9.04 2.82
CA SER A 438 -14.07 -10.38 3.14
C SER A 438 -13.07 -11.49 2.80
N GLU A 439 -12.28 -11.33 1.73
CA GLU A 439 -11.20 -12.27 1.37
C GLU A 439 -9.97 -12.13 2.27
N GLN A 440 -9.82 -10.98 2.96
CA GLN A 440 -8.71 -10.66 3.87
C GLN A 440 -8.59 -11.62 5.07
N LYS A 441 -9.60 -12.46 5.32
CA LYS A 441 -9.65 -13.43 6.44
C LYS A 441 -8.77 -14.68 6.26
N THR A 442 -7.92 -14.72 5.23
CA THR A 442 -7.09 -15.89 4.86
C THR A 442 -5.63 -15.84 5.30
N ASP A 443 -5.25 -14.88 6.18
CA ASP A 443 -3.88 -14.74 6.69
C ASP A 443 -3.28 -16.02 7.31
N LEU A 444 -4.12 -16.86 7.93
CA LEU A 444 -3.74 -18.17 8.48
C LEU A 444 -3.41 -19.20 7.38
N LYS A 445 -4.08 -19.15 6.23
CA LYS A 445 -3.88 -20.09 5.11
C LYS A 445 -2.55 -19.82 4.41
N SER A 446 -2.20 -18.55 4.23
CA SER A 446 -0.91 -18.16 3.64
C SER A 446 0.26 -18.47 4.58
N ALA A 447 0.10 -18.25 5.90
CA ALA A 447 1.08 -18.68 6.89
C ALA A 447 1.24 -20.21 6.90
N PHE A 448 0.15 -20.96 6.85
CA PHE A 448 0.18 -22.42 6.75
C PHE A 448 0.94 -22.90 5.51
N LEU A 449 0.73 -22.30 4.33
CA LEU A 449 1.45 -22.68 3.10
C LEU A 449 2.96 -22.40 3.20
N TYR A 450 3.37 -21.27 3.77
CA TYR A 450 4.78 -20.93 3.99
C TYR A 450 5.48 -21.91 4.95
N PHE A 451 4.83 -22.28 6.05
CA PHE A 451 5.35 -23.27 7.00
C PHE A 451 5.11 -24.74 6.59
N TRP A 452 4.40 -25.02 5.49
CA TRP A 452 4.27 -26.35 4.90
C TRP A 452 5.44 -26.70 3.96
N SER A 453 6.56 -25.96 4.04
CA SER A 453 7.76 -26.28 3.27
C SER A 453 8.33 -27.65 3.70
N SER A 454 8.97 -28.35 2.75
CA SER A 454 9.57 -29.65 3.01
C SER A 454 10.60 -29.64 4.14
N SER A 455 11.28 -28.50 4.35
CA SER A 455 12.24 -28.33 5.44
C SER A 455 11.57 -28.31 6.82
N VAL A 456 10.45 -27.60 6.97
CA VAL A 456 9.69 -27.54 8.24
C VAL A 456 9.05 -28.90 8.55
N VAL A 457 8.45 -29.55 7.55
CA VAL A 457 7.85 -30.88 7.73
C VAL A 457 8.91 -31.92 8.11
N CYS A 458 10.07 -31.92 7.46
CA CYS A 458 11.19 -32.78 7.85
C CYS A 458 11.69 -32.46 9.26
N ALA A 459 11.79 -31.19 9.66
CA ALA A 459 12.19 -30.79 11.01
C ALA A 459 11.24 -31.36 12.07
N VAL A 460 9.92 -31.23 11.86
CA VAL A 460 8.90 -31.75 12.79
C VAL A 460 8.94 -33.28 12.88
N LEU A 461 9.03 -33.99 11.73
CA LEU A 461 9.13 -35.44 11.72
C LEU A 461 10.40 -35.96 12.39
N LEU A 462 11.54 -35.28 12.19
CA LEU A 462 12.82 -35.66 12.79
C LEU A 462 12.86 -35.32 14.29
N SER A 463 12.27 -34.20 14.73
CA SER A 463 12.03 -33.90 16.15
C SER A 463 11.19 -34.97 16.83
N VAL A 464 10.08 -35.38 16.22
CA VAL A 464 9.22 -36.46 16.75
C VAL A 464 9.98 -37.78 16.79
N TYR A 465 10.78 -38.10 15.78
CA TYR A 465 11.66 -39.28 15.79
C TYR A 465 12.64 -39.24 16.97
N VAL A 466 13.36 -38.13 17.20
CA VAL A 466 14.31 -38.00 18.31
C VAL A 466 13.60 -38.10 19.67
N VAL A 467 12.44 -37.44 19.85
CA VAL A 467 11.66 -37.54 21.10
C VAL A 467 11.16 -38.96 21.35
N VAL A 468 10.64 -39.65 20.32
CA VAL A 468 10.20 -41.04 20.43
C VAL A 468 11.38 -41.97 20.72
N HIS A 469 12.56 -41.71 20.14
CA HIS A 469 13.79 -42.44 20.43
C HIS A 469 14.20 -42.28 21.89
N MET A 470 14.31 -41.04 22.38
CA MET A 470 14.61 -40.73 23.79
C MET A 470 13.64 -41.37 24.79
N LEU A 471 12.35 -41.48 24.43
CA LEU A 471 11.34 -42.13 25.28
C LEU A 471 11.37 -43.67 25.27
N HIS A 472 12.04 -44.29 24.30
CA HIS A 472 12.17 -45.76 24.18
C HIS A 472 13.57 -46.28 24.48
N CYS A 473 14.58 -45.42 24.62
CA CYS A 473 15.90 -45.82 25.11
C CYS A 473 15.80 -46.28 26.57
N GLU A 474 16.16 -47.54 26.83
CA GLU A 474 16.48 -47.99 28.18
C GLU A 474 17.74 -47.25 28.67
N PRO A 475 17.87 -46.95 29.99
CA PRO A 475 19.06 -46.29 30.52
C PRO A 475 20.31 -47.15 30.28
N SER A 476 21.10 -46.77 29.27
CA SER A 476 22.33 -47.44 28.88
C SER A 476 23.38 -47.35 30.00
N LYS A 477 24.19 -48.39 30.15
CA LYS A 477 25.35 -48.35 31.05
C LYS A 477 26.44 -47.55 30.38
N ILE A 478 26.80 -46.40 30.97
CA ILE A 478 27.97 -45.55 30.71
C ILE A 478 29.02 -46.27 29.85
N GLN A 479 29.04 -45.96 28.56
CA GLN A 479 29.93 -46.54 27.54
C GLN A 479 30.35 -45.51 26.48
N GLY A 480 30.37 -44.23 26.84
CA GLY A 480 30.74 -43.15 25.92
C GLY A 480 31.74 -42.15 26.49
N VAL A 481 31.97 -41.08 25.72
CA VAL A 481 32.81 -39.92 26.08
C VAL A 481 32.02 -38.96 26.97
N GLU A 482 31.31 -39.51 27.95
CA GLU A 482 30.43 -38.79 28.87
C GLU A 482 31.27 -37.97 29.86
N PHE A 483 31.06 -36.65 29.87
CA PHE A 483 31.62 -35.75 30.88
C PHE A 483 30.48 -35.08 31.66
N TYR A 484 30.69 -34.90 32.96
CA TYR A 484 29.70 -34.42 33.94
C TYR A 484 28.72 -33.35 33.39
N GLY A 485 27.50 -33.79 33.06
CA GLY A 485 26.37 -32.94 32.68
C GLY A 485 25.97 -32.94 31.20
N LEU A 486 26.69 -33.65 30.32
CA LEU A 486 26.37 -33.73 28.88
C LEU A 486 26.50 -35.18 28.38
N ASP A 487 25.35 -35.82 28.12
CA ASP A 487 25.28 -37.03 27.29
C ASP A 487 25.59 -36.66 25.84
N LEU A 488 26.55 -37.37 25.25
CA LEU A 488 26.84 -37.30 23.81
C LEU A 488 26.13 -38.45 23.10
N PRO A 489 25.84 -38.34 21.78
CA PRO A 489 25.14 -39.40 21.05
C PRO A 489 25.93 -40.72 21.07
N ASP A 490 25.27 -41.81 21.47
CA ASP A 490 25.87 -43.15 21.64
C ASP A 490 26.15 -43.83 20.28
N SER A 491 25.55 -43.31 19.19
CA SER A 491 25.65 -43.85 17.84
C SER A 491 25.94 -42.77 16.79
N PHE A 492 26.72 -43.14 15.77
CA PHE A 492 26.88 -42.30 14.57
C PHE A 492 25.54 -41.93 13.93
N GLY A 493 24.54 -42.83 13.97
CA GLY A 493 23.20 -42.54 13.46
C GLY A 493 22.49 -41.43 14.24
N GLU A 494 22.66 -41.41 15.56
CA GLU A 494 22.13 -40.35 16.43
C GLU A 494 22.84 -39.02 16.17
N LEU A 495 24.18 -39.02 16.07
CA LEU A 495 24.99 -37.84 15.73
C LEU A 495 24.58 -37.22 14.38
N PHE A 496 24.37 -38.04 13.35
CA PHE A 496 23.88 -37.53 12.05
C PHE A 496 22.44 -37.03 12.13
N SER A 497 21.56 -37.70 12.90
CA SER A 497 20.17 -37.26 13.07
C SER A 497 20.06 -35.95 13.86
N SER A 498 20.84 -35.77 14.93
CA SER A 498 20.86 -34.55 15.74
C SER A 498 21.53 -33.39 14.98
N GLY A 499 22.64 -33.62 14.28
CA GLY A 499 23.25 -32.62 13.41
C GLY A 499 22.33 -32.16 12.28
N THR A 500 21.62 -33.10 11.64
CA THR A 500 20.60 -32.77 10.62
C THR A 500 19.41 -32.02 11.24
N LEU A 501 18.99 -32.38 12.46
CA LEU A 501 17.92 -31.69 13.17
C LEU A 501 18.30 -30.23 13.45
N VAL A 502 19.52 -29.96 13.92
CA VAL A 502 20.01 -28.60 14.19
C VAL A 502 19.97 -27.73 12.94
N LEU A 503 20.49 -28.21 11.81
CA LEU A 503 20.47 -27.47 10.54
C LEU A 503 19.05 -27.22 10.02
N LEU A 504 18.14 -28.17 10.21
CA LEU A 504 16.73 -27.99 9.87
C LEU A 504 16.05 -26.98 10.81
N LEU A 505 16.29 -27.04 12.11
CA LEU A 505 15.75 -26.10 13.10
C LEU A 505 16.28 -24.68 12.90
N GLU A 506 17.56 -24.51 12.58
CA GLU A 506 18.17 -23.23 12.19
C GLU A 506 17.45 -22.63 10.97
N ARG A 507 17.18 -23.46 9.95
CA ARG A 507 16.41 -23.03 8.77
C ARG A 507 14.96 -22.65 9.11
N VAL A 508 14.29 -23.41 9.98
CA VAL A 508 12.93 -23.08 10.46
C VAL A 508 12.93 -21.80 11.29
N TYR A 509 13.96 -21.57 12.11
CA TYR A 509 14.16 -20.34 12.87
C TYR A 509 14.31 -19.13 11.96
N MET A 510 15.20 -19.19 10.95
CA MET A 510 15.37 -18.10 9.97
C MET A 510 14.08 -17.84 9.19
N MET A 511 13.36 -18.88 8.74
CA MET A 511 12.03 -18.70 8.12
C MET A 511 11.03 -18.03 9.07
N THR A 512 11.07 -18.33 10.37
CA THR A 512 10.17 -17.74 11.37
C THR A 512 10.52 -16.27 11.65
N VAL A 513 11.82 -15.94 11.75
CA VAL A 513 12.30 -14.55 11.89
C VAL A 513 11.91 -13.73 10.67
N HIS A 514 12.15 -14.23 9.45
CA HIS A 514 11.80 -13.54 8.21
C HIS A 514 10.28 -13.32 8.08
N PHE A 515 9.48 -14.33 8.44
CA PHE A 515 8.02 -14.21 8.53
C PHE A 515 7.60 -13.10 9.51
N ILE A 516 8.22 -13.02 10.69
CA ILE A 516 7.92 -11.98 11.68
C ILE A 516 8.33 -10.60 11.14
N GLN A 517 9.50 -10.46 10.50
CA GLN A 517 9.95 -9.19 9.92
C GLN A 517 9.01 -8.69 8.81
N ALA A 518 8.63 -9.55 7.87
CA ALA A 518 7.64 -9.24 6.83
C ALA A 518 6.27 -8.85 7.42
N ARG A 519 5.85 -9.48 8.52
CA ARG A 519 4.61 -9.13 9.25
C ARG A 519 4.73 -7.84 10.07
N LEU A 520 5.92 -7.46 10.54
CA LEU A 520 6.17 -6.18 11.21
C LEU A 520 6.23 -5.01 10.21
N HIS A 521 6.70 -5.24 8.97
CA HIS A 521 6.67 -4.25 7.89
C HIS A 521 5.23 -3.75 7.60
N ARG A 522 4.21 -4.60 7.83
CA ARG A 522 2.77 -4.28 7.72
C ARG A 522 2.32 -3.07 8.56
N GLY A 523 3.08 -2.72 9.61
CA GLY A 523 2.65 -1.76 10.64
C GLY A 523 2.95 -0.28 10.38
N ARG A 524 3.54 0.09 9.23
CA ARG A 524 4.05 1.46 9.04
C ARG A 524 2.96 2.48 8.66
N ASP A 525 2.07 2.13 7.72
CA ASP A 525 1.21 3.09 7.03
C ASP A 525 -0.18 2.55 6.63
N GLN A 526 -0.73 1.56 7.36
CA GLN A 526 -2.15 1.23 7.21
C GLN A 526 -3.00 2.39 7.75
N GLY A 527 -3.44 3.26 6.84
CA GLY A 527 -4.32 4.37 7.15
C GLY A 527 -5.61 3.86 7.80
N GLY A 528 -5.91 4.37 9.00
CA GLY A 528 -7.29 4.42 9.45
C GLY A 528 -8.11 5.21 8.43
N LYS A 529 -9.41 4.87 8.26
CA LYS A 529 -10.31 5.47 7.27
C LYS A 529 -10.05 6.96 7.08
N ALA A 530 -9.82 7.39 5.84
CA ALA A 530 -9.43 8.77 5.54
C ALA A 530 -10.57 9.76 5.90
N ASN A 531 -10.49 10.30 7.11
CA ASN A 531 -11.40 11.32 7.65
C ASN A 531 -10.79 12.70 7.44
N GLY A 532 -11.40 13.48 6.55
CA GLY A 532 -10.96 14.82 6.22
C GLY A 532 -11.83 15.44 5.13
N LYS A 533 -11.69 16.76 4.96
CA LYS A 533 -12.34 17.55 3.92
C LYS A 533 -11.40 17.66 2.71
N GLY A 534 -11.84 17.25 1.52
CA GLY A 534 -11.05 17.34 0.28
C GLY A 534 -11.04 16.06 -0.56
N TRP A 535 -9.96 15.87 -1.32
CA TRP A 535 -9.73 14.76 -2.25
C TRP A 535 -9.21 13.52 -1.55
N ILE A 536 -9.88 12.38 -1.69
CA ILE A 536 -9.45 11.10 -1.13
C ILE A 536 -9.19 10.12 -2.26
N LEU A 537 -8.03 9.48 -2.20
CA LEU A 537 -7.59 8.44 -3.11
C LEU A 537 -7.63 7.10 -2.37
N THR A 538 -8.53 6.23 -2.80
CA THR A 538 -8.66 4.85 -2.31
C THR A 538 -8.16 3.89 -3.39
N ILE A 539 -7.21 3.02 -3.06
CA ILE A 539 -6.62 2.04 -3.97
C ILE A 539 -6.90 0.65 -3.41
N ALA A 540 -7.59 -0.21 -4.16
CA ALA A 540 -7.64 -1.64 -3.90
C ALA A 540 -6.56 -2.34 -4.73
N LEU A 541 -5.51 -2.80 -4.07
CA LEU A 541 -4.46 -3.63 -4.64
C LEU A 541 -4.91 -5.09 -4.62
N ILE A 542 -5.18 -5.64 -5.81
CA ILE A 542 -5.73 -7.00 -5.96
C ILE A 542 -4.59 -8.02 -6.02
N LYS A 543 -3.82 -8.03 -7.12
CA LYS A 543 -2.76 -9.03 -7.35
C LYS A 543 -1.66 -8.54 -8.29
N GLY A 544 -0.50 -9.19 -8.22
CA GLY A 544 0.54 -9.14 -9.24
C GLY A 544 0.49 -10.38 -10.13
N THR A 545 1.00 -10.26 -11.36
CA THR A 545 1.20 -11.40 -12.27
C THR A 545 2.60 -11.35 -12.89
N ASN A 546 3.29 -12.49 -12.92
CA ASN A 546 4.64 -12.66 -13.46
C ASN A 546 5.69 -11.70 -12.85
N LEU A 547 5.76 -11.55 -11.53
CA LEU A 547 6.73 -10.61 -10.90
C LEU A 547 8.18 -11.15 -10.83
N ALA A 548 8.40 -12.44 -11.12
CA ALA A 548 9.69 -13.10 -10.99
C ALA A 548 10.53 -13.11 -12.29
N SER A 549 11.86 -13.18 -12.15
CA SER A 549 12.84 -13.30 -13.24
C SER A 549 12.66 -14.56 -14.12
N VAL A 550 13.21 -14.53 -15.34
CA VAL A 550 13.18 -15.63 -16.32
C VAL A 550 14.11 -16.80 -15.93
N GLU A 551 15.10 -16.56 -15.07
CA GLU A 551 16.02 -17.60 -14.55
C GLU A 551 15.56 -18.04 -13.15
N ALA A 552 14.99 -19.25 -13.08
CA ALA A 552 14.28 -19.75 -11.91
C ALA A 552 15.19 -20.45 -10.89
N THR A 553 15.44 -19.79 -9.76
CA THR A 553 15.87 -20.47 -8.52
C THR A 553 15.45 -19.75 -7.23
N GLU A 554 15.28 -18.43 -7.25
CA GLU A 554 14.96 -17.62 -6.07
C GLU A 554 13.49 -17.17 -6.07
N LEU A 555 12.87 -17.21 -4.88
CA LEU A 555 11.48 -16.83 -4.64
C LEU A 555 11.49 -15.46 -3.96
N PHE A 556 10.88 -14.48 -4.62
CA PHE A 556 10.76 -13.09 -4.15
C PHE A 556 9.65 -12.94 -3.11
N ASP A 557 9.79 -11.95 -2.23
CA ASP A 557 8.86 -11.51 -1.20
C ASP A 557 8.27 -10.13 -1.55
N PRO A 558 7.48 -10.00 -2.63
CA PRO A 558 7.08 -8.69 -3.16
C PRO A 558 6.18 -7.88 -2.22
N TYR A 559 6.41 -6.56 -2.22
CA TYR A 559 5.51 -5.53 -1.71
C TYR A 559 5.43 -4.34 -2.65
N VAL A 560 4.37 -3.53 -2.54
CA VAL A 560 4.10 -2.38 -3.40
C VAL A 560 4.16 -1.09 -2.59
N VAL A 561 4.85 -0.09 -3.12
CA VAL A 561 4.90 1.29 -2.62
C VAL A 561 4.11 2.18 -3.57
N PHE A 562 3.14 2.89 -3.02
CA PHE A 562 2.33 3.88 -3.71
C PHE A 562 2.77 5.28 -3.28
N THR A 563 3.04 6.16 -4.24
CA THR A 563 3.40 7.57 -3.98
C THR A 563 2.44 8.51 -4.68
N CYS A 564 1.82 9.42 -3.93
CA CYS A 564 0.87 10.40 -4.46
C CYS A 564 1.04 11.74 -3.73
N ASN A 565 1.22 12.84 -4.48
CA ASN A 565 1.45 14.19 -3.95
C ASN A 565 2.52 14.26 -2.84
N GLY A 566 3.60 13.48 -2.98
CA GLY A 566 4.71 13.43 -2.01
C GLY A 566 4.46 12.62 -0.72
N LYS A 567 3.25 12.08 -0.53
CA LYS A 567 2.96 11.08 0.50
C LYS A 567 3.20 9.68 -0.05
N THR A 568 3.66 8.76 0.80
CA THR A 568 3.86 7.34 0.45
C THR A 568 2.96 6.43 1.31
N ARG A 569 2.57 5.28 0.76
CA ARG A 569 1.86 4.19 1.45
C ARG A 569 2.40 2.85 0.96
N THR A 570 2.49 1.85 1.83
CA THR A 570 3.03 0.52 1.48
C THR A 570 2.00 -0.58 1.69
N SER A 571 2.01 -1.59 0.83
CA SER A 571 1.25 -2.83 1.02
C SER A 571 1.93 -3.75 2.04
N SER A 572 1.26 -4.84 2.43
CA SER A 572 1.93 -5.94 3.09
C SER A 572 2.88 -6.69 2.14
N VAL A 573 3.88 -7.35 2.73
CA VAL A 573 4.82 -8.24 2.05
C VAL A 573 4.16 -9.61 1.82
N LYS A 574 4.29 -10.18 0.62
CA LYS A 574 3.78 -11.52 0.29
C LYS A 574 4.94 -12.48 0.10
N LEU A 575 5.20 -13.26 1.15
CA LEU A 575 6.31 -14.21 1.18
C LEU A 575 6.21 -15.26 0.07
N GLN A 576 7.31 -15.45 -0.65
CA GLN A 576 7.57 -16.48 -1.65
C GLN A 576 6.49 -16.57 -2.74
N ALA A 577 6.12 -15.42 -3.29
CA ALA A 577 4.96 -15.28 -4.16
C ALA A 577 5.31 -14.69 -5.53
N GLN A 578 5.26 -15.54 -6.58
CA GLN A 578 5.45 -15.11 -7.98
C GLN A 578 4.23 -14.34 -8.54
N ASP A 579 3.03 -14.75 -8.16
CA ASP A 579 1.74 -14.12 -8.48
C ASP A 579 1.03 -13.72 -7.17
N PRO A 580 1.56 -12.73 -6.42
CA PRO A 580 1.05 -12.37 -5.10
C PRO A 580 -0.39 -11.84 -5.17
N GLN A 581 -1.23 -12.30 -4.24
CA GLN A 581 -2.55 -11.73 -4.00
C GLN A 581 -2.51 -10.91 -2.71
N TRP A 582 -2.75 -9.61 -2.84
CA TRP A 582 -2.81 -8.70 -1.71
C TRP A 582 -4.20 -8.63 -1.15
N ASN A 583 -5.19 -8.30 -1.99
CA ASN A 583 -6.55 -7.97 -1.58
C ASN A 583 -6.52 -6.96 -0.42
N GLU A 584 -5.84 -5.84 -0.65
CA GLU A 584 -5.62 -4.78 0.34
C GLU A 584 -6.16 -3.45 -0.16
N VAL A 585 -6.86 -2.74 0.73
CA VAL A 585 -7.35 -1.38 0.48
C VAL A 585 -6.42 -0.39 1.18
N ILE A 586 -5.89 0.55 0.42
CA ILE A 586 -4.95 1.57 0.86
C ILE A 586 -5.59 2.94 0.60
N GLU A 587 -5.71 3.76 1.65
CA GLU A 587 -6.23 5.13 1.55
C GLU A 587 -5.15 6.18 1.83
N PHE A 588 -5.14 7.22 1.00
CA PHE A 588 -4.41 8.46 1.27
C PHE A 588 -5.33 9.43 2.02
N ASP A 589 -4.80 10.14 3.01
CA ASP A 589 -5.56 11.16 3.74
C ASP A 589 -6.05 12.26 2.80
N ALA A 590 -7.14 12.94 3.17
CA ALA A 590 -7.74 13.99 2.35
C ALA A 590 -6.71 15.06 1.94
N MET A 591 -6.58 15.26 0.62
CA MET A 591 -5.68 16.23 -0.02
C MET A 591 -6.46 17.50 -0.40
N GLU A 592 -5.86 18.67 -0.22
CA GLU A 592 -6.46 19.95 -0.66
C GLU A 592 -6.60 20.04 -2.19
N GLU A 593 -5.61 19.53 -2.92
CA GLU A 593 -5.49 19.69 -4.37
C GLU A 593 -5.68 18.33 -5.08
N PRO A 594 -6.36 18.28 -6.24
CA PRO A 594 -6.61 17.02 -6.94
C PRO A 594 -5.28 16.42 -7.43
N PRO A 595 -5.04 15.12 -7.19
CA PRO A 595 -3.83 14.45 -7.65
C PRO A 595 -3.82 14.36 -9.19
N SER A 596 -2.62 14.47 -9.74
CA SER A 596 -2.35 14.38 -11.18
C SER A 596 -1.85 12.98 -11.57
N VAL A 597 -1.01 12.40 -10.71
CA VAL A 597 -0.26 11.17 -10.94
C VAL A 597 -0.20 10.35 -9.65
N LEU A 598 -0.19 9.03 -9.80
CA LEU A 598 0.16 8.04 -8.78
C LEU A 598 1.34 7.22 -9.29
N ASP A 599 2.47 7.29 -8.58
CA ASP A 599 3.62 6.42 -8.83
C ASP A 599 3.44 5.11 -8.06
N VAL A 600 3.74 4.00 -8.72
CA VAL A 600 3.66 2.65 -8.17
C VAL A 600 5.01 1.99 -8.36
N GLU A 601 5.58 1.43 -7.31
CA GLU A 601 6.85 0.69 -7.40
C GLU A 601 6.77 -0.60 -6.59
N VAL A 602 7.22 -1.70 -7.19
CA VAL A 602 7.21 -3.04 -6.60
C VAL A 602 8.64 -3.39 -6.21
N PHE A 603 8.81 -3.80 -4.96
CA PHE A 603 10.10 -4.11 -4.35
C PHE A 603 10.11 -5.53 -3.79
N ASP A 604 11.30 -6.12 -3.74
CA ASP A 604 11.56 -7.34 -2.96
C ASP A 604 11.88 -7.01 -1.49
N PHE A 605 11.47 -7.87 -0.56
CA PHE A 605 11.69 -7.69 0.88
C PHE A 605 12.84 -8.57 1.40
N ASP A 606 14.05 -8.04 1.32
CA ASP A 606 15.25 -8.69 1.89
C ASP A 606 15.42 -8.45 3.41
N GLY A 607 14.75 -7.44 3.97
CA GLY A 607 14.82 -7.15 5.42
C GLY A 607 14.45 -5.70 5.78
N PRO A 608 14.49 -5.33 7.07
CA PRO A 608 14.07 -4.01 7.55
C PRO A 608 15.10 -2.88 7.34
N PHE A 609 16.34 -3.21 6.93
CA PHE A 609 17.43 -2.23 6.73
C PHE A 609 17.99 -2.18 5.31
N ASP A 610 17.68 -3.19 4.49
CA ASP A 610 18.12 -3.25 3.11
C ASP A 610 17.21 -2.43 2.20
N GLN A 611 17.82 -1.84 1.19
CA GLN A 611 17.10 -1.08 0.17
C GLN A 611 16.60 -2.09 -0.86
N GLY A 612 15.40 -2.62 -0.61
CA GLY A 612 14.77 -3.68 -1.40
C GLY A 612 14.92 -3.47 -2.91
N VAL A 613 15.19 -4.55 -3.63
CA VAL A 613 15.45 -4.48 -5.07
C VAL A 613 14.16 -4.12 -5.82
N SER A 614 14.19 -3.08 -6.65
CA SER A 614 13.04 -2.68 -7.46
C SER A 614 12.77 -3.71 -8.56
N LEU A 615 11.68 -4.45 -8.42
CA LEU A 615 11.20 -5.46 -9.36
C LEU A 615 10.53 -4.81 -10.57
N GLY A 616 9.91 -3.64 -10.38
CA GLY A 616 9.38 -2.81 -11.46
C GLY A 616 8.57 -1.60 -10.98
N HIS A 617 8.55 -0.55 -11.79
CA HIS A 617 7.85 0.70 -11.55
C HIS A 617 6.78 0.97 -12.61
N ALA A 618 5.68 1.61 -12.25
CA ALA A 618 4.71 2.15 -13.19
C ALA A 618 4.13 3.48 -12.70
N GLU A 619 3.66 4.28 -13.65
CA GLU A 619 3.08 5.59 -13.37
C GLU A 619 1.66 5.68 -13.94
N ILE A 620 0.72 6.09 -13.10
CA ILE A 620 -0.71 6.14 -13.42
C ILE A 620 -1.14 7.61 -13.45
N ASN A 621 -1.55 8.09 -14.63
CA ASN A 621 -1.99 9.47 -14.83
C ASN A 621 -3.52 9.55 -14.84
N PHE A 622 -4.10 10.17 -13.80
CA PHE A 622 -5.55 10.25 -13.57
C PHE A 622 -6.32 11.06 -14.61
N LEU A 623 -5.64 11.79 -15.50
CA LEU A 623 -6.26 12.57 -16.57
C LEU A 623 -6.27 11.86 -17.93
N LYS A 624 -5.61 10.70 -18.03
CA LYS A 624 -5.58 9.87 -19.24
C LYS A 624 -6.56 8.71 -19.19
N LEU A 625 -7.06 8.37 -18.00
CA LEU A 625 -7.94 7.24 -17.74
C LEU A 625 -9.31 7.76 -17.29
N THR A 626 -10.36 7.07 -17.74
CA THR A 626 -11.73 7.26 -17.27
C THR A 626 -11.94 6.61 -15.89
N ALA A 627 -13.03 6.97 -15.21
CA ALA A 627 -13.40 6.32 -13.94
C ALA A 627 -13.58 4.80 -14.11
N ASP A 628 -14.20 4.38 -15.21
CA ASP A 628 -14.43 2.97 -15.54
C ASP A 628 -13.10 2.20 -15.76
N GLU A 629 -12.12 2.81 -16.42
CA GLU A 629 -10.78 2.24 -16.62
C GLU A 629 -9.96 2.19 -15.31
N LEU A 630 -10.19 3.13 -14.38
CA LEU A 630 -9.57 3.12 -13.06
C LEU A 630 -10.19 2.06 -12.13
N ALA A 631 -11.47 1.70 -12.33
CA ALA A 631 -12.18 0.72 -11.53
C ALA A 631 -11.74 -0.75 -11.78
N ASP A 632 -11.12 -1.07 -12.92
CA ASP A 632 -10.44 -2.36 -13.14
C ASP A 632 -9.17 -2.19 -14.00
N LEU A 633 -8.12 -1.63 -13.39
CA LEU A 633 -6.90 -1.24 -14.06
C LEU A 633 -5.83 -2.35 -14.00
N CYS A 634 -5.39 -2.83 -15.17
CA CYS A 634 -4.23 -3.72 -15.29
C CYS A 634 -3.01 -2.95 -15.83
N VAL A 635 -2.04 -2.69 -14.96
CA VAL A 635 -0.87 -1.85 -15.24
C VAL A 635 0.36 -2.72 -15.54
N PRO A 636 1.01 -2.60 -16.71
CA PRO A 636 2.29 -3.24 -16.97
C PRO A 636 3.42 -2.50 -16.25
N LEU A 637 4.33 -3.26 -15.63
CA LEU A 637 5.49 -2.68 -14.93
C LEU A 637 6.65 -2.43 -15.91
N VAL A 638 7.38 -1.35 -15.67
CA VAL A 638 8.57 -0.92 -16.42
C VAL A 638 9.80 -1.13 -15.53
N GLY A 639 10.84 -1.73 -16.11
CA GLY A 639 12.06 -2.10 -15.40
C GLY A 639 12.78 -3.23 -16.14
N HIS A 640 14.08 -3.37 -15.90
CA HIS A 640 14.89 -4.39 -16.59
C HIS A 640 14.36 -5.82 -16.34
N HIS A 641 13.97 -6.12 -15.10
CA HIS A 641 13.40 -7.41 -14.72
C HIS A 641 11.92 -7.51 -15.14
N ALA A 642 11.10 -6.50 -14.82
CA ALA A 642 9.68 -6.45 -15.18
C ALA A 642 9.38 -6.65 -16.68
N GLN A 643 10.17 -6.04 -17.57
CA GLN A 643 9.93 -6.12 -19.01
C GLN A 643 10.27 -7.49 -19.60
N ALA A 644 11.29 -8.18 -19.07
CA ALA A 644 11.65 -9.53 -19.49
C ALA A 644 10.54 -10.54 -19.13
N SER A 645 9.93 -10.36 -17.95
CA SER A 645 8.90 -11.26 -17.41
C SER A 645 7.46 -10.86 -17.76
N GLN A 646 7.26 -9.73 -18.45
CA GLN A 646 5.94 -9.15 -18.75
C GLN A 646 5.10 -8.91 -17.49
N SER A 647 5.74 -8.44 -16.41
CA SER A 647 5.12 -8.24 -15.10
C SER A 647 3.98 -7.21 -15.15
N LYS A 648 2.87 -7.51 -14.46
CA LYS A 648 1.71 -6.62 -14.37
C LYS A 648 1.12 -6.59 -12.96
N LEU A 649 0.42 -5.51 -12.65
CA LEU A 649 -0.29 -5.29 -11.40
C LEU A 649 -1.78 -5.02 -11.70
N GLN A 650 -2.69 -5.65 -10.95
CA GLN A 650 -4.12 -5.36 -11.02
C GLN A 650 -4.55 -4.50 -9.82
N LEU A 651 -5.10 -3.33 -10.14
CA LEU A 651 -5.50 -2.28 -9.21
C LEU A 651 -6.96 -1.87 -9.48
N ARG A 652 -7.65 -1.39 -8.45
CA ARG A 652 -8.88 -0.60 -8.62
C ARG A 652 -8.70 0.70 -7.86
N ILE A 653 -8.95 1.83 -8.51
CA ILE A 653 -8.62 3.15 -7.99
C ILE A 653 -9.86 4.03 -8.01
N PHE A 654 -10.22 4.54 -6.84
CA PHE A 654 -11.34 5.45 -6.64
C PHE A 654 -10.81 6.80 -6.17
N LEU A 655 -11.12 7.87 -6.91
CA LEU A 655 -10.76 9.23 -6.58
C LEU A 655 -12.03 10.03 -6.28
N GLU A 656 -12.20 10.46 -5.03
CA GLU A 656 -13.40 11.15 -4.56
C GLU A 656 -13.07 12.54 -4.05
N ASN A 657 -14.02 13.47 -4.13
CA ASN A 657 -13.96 14.76 -3.45
C ASN A 657 -15.13 14.90 -2.47
N LYS A 658 -14.88 14.67 -1.18
CA LYS A 658 -15.93 14.71 -0.12
C LYS A 658 -16.55 16.10 0.09
N ASN A 659 -15.93 17.17 -0.45
CA ASN A 659 -16.38 18.56 -0.32
C ASN A 659 -16.95 19.14 -1.64
N GLY A 660 -16.89 18.39 -2.74
CA GLY A 660 -17.44 18.77 -4.05
C GLY A 660 -17.05 20.19 -4.50
N VAL A 661 -18.05 21.06 -4.63
CA VAL A 661 -17.91 22.44 -5.14
C VAL A 661 -17.14 23.35 -4.19
N GLU A 662 -17.08 23.05 -2.90
CA GLU A 662 -16.44 23.92 -1.91
C GLU A 662 -14.91 23.91 -2.07
N THR A 663 -14.29 22.74 -2.24
CA THR A 663 -12.85 22.62 -2.55
C THR A 663 -12.44 23.35 -3.82
N MET A 664 -13.33 23.39 -4.84
CA MET A 664 -13.07 24.17 -6.05
C MET A 664 -13.11 25.68 -5.80
N LYS A 665 -14.00 26.17 -4.94
CA LYS A 665 -14.02 27.59 -4.51
C LYS A 665 -12.79 27.93 -3.69
N ASP A 666 -12.38 27.06 -2.77
CA ASP A 666 -11.20 27.26 -1.93
C ASP A 666 -9.93 27.32 -2.78
N TYR A 667 -9.74 26.36 -3.69
CA TYR A 667 -8.64 26.38 -4.67
C TYR A 667 -8.66 27.64 -5.52
N LEU A 668 -9.82 28.05 -6.05
CA LEU A 668 -9.93 29.30 -6.80
C LEU A 668 -9.56 30.51 -5.95
N SER A 669 -10.00 30.60 -4.70
CA SER A 669 -9.64 31.70 -3.80
C SER A 669 -8.13 31.75 -3.48
N LYS A 670 -7.48 30.58 -3.37
CA LYS A 670 -6.03 30.41 -3.18
C LYS A 670 -5.29 30.96 -4.41
N VAL A 671 -5.67 30.52 -5.60
CA VAL A 671 -5.08 30.98 -6.87
C VAL A 671 -5.43 32.44 -7.18
N GLU A 672 -6.59 32.96 -6.78
CA GLU A 672 -6.95 34.37 -6.95
C GLU A 672 -6.03 35.32 -6.17
N LYS A 673 -5.63 34.93 -4.96
CA LYS A 673 -4.64 35.67 -4.15
C LYS A 673 -3.28 35.71 -4.86
N GLU A 674 -2.78 34.55 -5.30
CA GLU A 674 -1.48 34.38 -5.99
C GLU A 674 -1.43 35.10 -7.35
N VAL A 675 -2.52 35.07 -8.13
CA VAL A 675 -2.58 35.62 -9.49
C VAL A 675 -2.96 37.11 -9.50
N GLY A 676 -3.42 37.66 -8.37
CA GLY A 676 -3.86 39.06 -8.23
C GLY A 676 -5.03 39.44 -9.15
N LYS A 677 -5.79 38.46 -9.64
CA LYS A 677 -6.95 38.65 -10.54
C LYS A 677 -8.02 37.61 -10.26
N LYS A 678 -9.27 38.07 -10.21
CA LYS A 678 -10.45 37.21 -10.03
C LYS A 678 -10.57 36.15 -11.13
N LEU A 679 -10.71 34.89 -10.73
CA LEU A 679 -10.85 33.69 -11.55
C LEU A 679 -12.22 33.05 -11.32
N ASN A 680 -13.23 33.60 -11.99
CA ASN A 680 -14.58 33.04 -11.92
C ASN A 680 -14.65 31.67 -12.61
N ILE A 681 -15.37 30.73 -11.98
CA ILE A 681 -15.81 29.46 -12.58
C ILE A 681 -16.48 29.75 -13.93
N ARG A 682 -16.06 29.03 -14.98
CA ARG A 682 -16.65 29.15 -16.33
C ARG A 682 -18.02 28.48 -16.39
N SER A 683 -18.86 28.90 -17.33
CA SER A 683 -20.19 28.29 -17.49
C SER A 683 -20.07 26.77 -17.71
N PRO A 684 -20.97 25.95 -17.14
CA PRO A 684 -20.89 24.48 -17.26
C PRO A 684 -20.77 23.99 -18.71
N GLN A 685 -21.42 24.68 -19.65
CA GLN A 685 -21.32 24.44 -21.09
C GLN A 685 -19.88 24.61 -21.62
N LYS A 686 -19.18 25.69 -21.24
CA LYS A 686 -17.77 25.89 -21.62
C LYS A 686 -16.86 24.85 -20.97
N ASN A 687 -17.14 24.47 -19.72
CA ASN A 687 -16.35 23.46 -19.02
C ASN A 687 -16.49 22.09 -19.67
N SER A 688 -17.73 21.64 -19.94
CA SER A 688 -18.02 20.40 -20.63
C SER A 688 -17.42 20.36 -22.05
N ALA A 689 -17.42 21.49 -22.77
CA ALA A 689 -16.76 21.59 -24.07
C ALA A 689 -15.24 21.43 -23.98
N PHE A 690 -14.59 22.00 -22.95
CA PHE A 690 -13.16 21.82 -22.68
C PHE A 690 -12.81 20.37 -22.32
N GLN A 691 -13.58 19.77 -21.40
CA GLN A 691 -13.43 18.37 -20.99
C GLN A 691 -13.54 17.42 -22.19
N LYS A 692 -14.60 17.55 -22.99
CA LYS A 692 -14.82 16.75 -24.22
C LYS A 692 -13.77 16.99 -25.30
N LEU A 693 -13.23 18.21 -25.42
CA LEU A 693 -12.20 18.53 -26.41
C LEU A 693 -10.91 17.76 -26.13
N PHE A 694 -10.47 17.71 -24.87
CA PHE A 694 -9.21 17.07 -24.49
C PHE A 694 -9.34 15.60 -24.10
N GLY A 695 -10.53 15.16 -23.66
CA GLY A 695 -10.78 13.81 -23.13
C GLY A 695 -10.52 13.75 -21.63
N LEU A 696 -10.92 14.79 -20.90
CA LEU A 696 -10.59 14.98 -19.48
C LEU A 696 -11.74 14.53 -18.58
N PRO A 697 -11.44 14.05 -17.37
CA PRO A 697 -12.45 13.62 -16.41
C PRO A 697 -13.25 14.82 -15.86
N HIS A 698 -14.45 14.57 -15.36
CA HIS A 698 -15.47 15.57 -15.03
C HIS A 698 -15.08 16.56 -13.90
N GLU A 699 -14.10 16.16 -13.11
CA GLU A 699 -13.42 16.87 -12.04
C GLU A 699 -12.53 18.01 -12.55
N GLU A 700 -12.03 17.93 -13.79
CA GLU A 700 -11.10 18.92 -14.33
C GLU A 700 -11.84 20.15 -14.88
N PHE A 701 -11.50 21.34 -14.39
CA PHE A 701 -12.19 22.58 -14.75
C PHE A 701 -11.29 23.64 -15.39
N LEU A 702 -11.83 24.32 -16.39
CA LEU A 702 -11.17 25.36 -17.16
C LEU A 702 -11.06 26.65 -16.33
N LEU A 703 -9.83 27.03 -15.96
CA LEU A 703 -9.54 28.34 -15.36
C LEU A 703 -9.59 29.44 -16.43
N LYS A 704 -8.85 29.23 -17.53
CA LYS A 704 -8.61 30.29 -18.52
C LYS A 704 -8.33 29.75 -19.92
N GLU A 705 -8.84 30.47 -20.92
CA GLU A 705 -8.47 30.28 -22.33
C GLU A 705 -7.75 31.54 -22.83
N TYR A 706 -6.70 31.34 -23.63
CA TYR A 706 -5.89 32.39 -24.24
C TYR A 706 -5.65 32.09 -25.71
N THR A 707 -5.99 33.03 -26.60
CA THR A 707 -5.59 32.95 -28.02
C THR A 707 -4.09 33.24 -28.13
N CYS A 708 -3.35 32.37 -28.83
CA CYS A 708 -1.91 32.50 -29.04
C CYS A 708 -1.47 31.79 -30.32
N TYR A 709 -0.19 31.91 -30.67
CA TYR A 709 0.45 31.11 -31.71
C TYR A 709 1.46 30.15 -31.10
N LEU A 710 1.36 28.87 -31.48
CA LEU A 710 2.38 27.86 -31.20
C LEU A 710 3.42 27.88 -32.33
N LYS A 711 4.68 28.13 -31.99
CA LYS A 711 5.77 28.25 -32.96
C LYS A 711 6.41 26.89 -33.25
N ARG A 712 6.07 26.30 -34.40
CA ARG A 712 6.68 25.06 -34.95
C ARG A 712 7.51 25.42 -36.20
N LYS A 713 7.60 24.53 -37.19
CA LYS A 713 8.15 24.85 -38.54
C LYS A 713 7.38 25.99 -39.22
N LEU A 714 6.06 26.00 -39.05
CA LEU A 714 5.17 27.12 -39.35
C LEU A 714 4.43 27.50 -38.05
N PRO A 715 4.21 28.80 -37.75
CA PRO A 715 3.38 29.20 -36.61
C PRO A 715 1.92 28.76 -36.78
N VAL A 716 1.37 28.13 -35.75
CA VAL A 716 -0.02 27.65 -35.74
C VAL A 716 -0.82 28.48 -34.75
N GLN A 717 -1.78 29.27 -35.24
CA GLN A 717 -2.72 30.00 -34.39
C GLN A 717 -3.64 29.01 -33.66
N GLY A 718 -3.88 29.22 -32.37
CA GLY A 718 -4.77 28.35 -31.59
C GLY A 718 -5.16 28.97 -30.26
N LYS A 719 -5.62 28.10 -29.36
CA LYS A 719 -5.95 28.44 -27.99
C LYS A 719 -5.13 27.59 -27.02
N LEU A 720 -4.52 28.26 -26.06
CA LEU A 720 -3.97 27.67 -24.84
C LEU A 720 -5.07 27.67 -23.78
N PHE A 721 -5.30 26.53 -23.15
CA PHE A 721 -6.25 26.32 -22.07
C PHE A 721 -5.47 25.96 -20.80
N LEU A 722 -5.81 26.59 -19.70
CA LEU A 722 -5.22 26.35 -18.38
C LEU A 722 -6.30 25.81 -17.44
N SER A 723 -5.97 24.74 -16.74
CA SER A 723 -6.82 24.14 -15.70
C SER A 723 -5.98 23.82 -14.46
N ALA A 724 -6.59 23.22 -13.44
CA ALA A 724 -5.93 22.96 -12.16
C ALA A 724 -4.70 22.04 -12.28
N ARG A 725 -4.72 21.06 -13.20
CA ARG A 725 -3.65 20.06 -13.37
C ARG A 725 -2.88 20.13 -14.70
N ILE A 726 -3.40 20.79 -15.75
CA ILE A 726 -2.76 20.79 -17.08
C ILE A 726 -2.65 22.17 -17.75
N VAL A 727 -1.68 22.21 -18.67
CA VAL A 727 -1.58 23.17 -19.77
C VAL A 727 -1.93 22.43 -21.07
N ALA A 728 -2.94 22.90 -21.80
CA ALA A 728 -3.45 22.25 -23.00
C ALA A 728 -3.50 23.21 -24.20
N PHE A 729 -3.23 22.72 -25.41
CA PHE A 729 -3.30 23.51 -26.64
C PHE A 729 -4.18 22.84 -27.68
N TYR A 730 -5.04 23.63 -28.31
CA TYR A 730 -5.84 23.21 -29.47
C TYR A 730 -5.84 24.24 -30.59
N SER A 731 -5.69 23.74 -31.81
CA SER A 731 -5.84 24.48 -33.06
C SER A 731 -6.53 23.61 -34.11
N ASN A 732 -7.31 24.25 -34.99
CA ASN A 732 -7.91 23.64 -36.17
C ASN A 732 -7.87 24.67 -37.31
N ILE A 733 -6.84 24.58 -38.17
CA ILE A 733 -6.66 25.47 -39.33
C ILE A 733 -6.62 24.60 -40.59
N PHE A 734 -7.42 24.94 -41.60
CA PHE A 734 -7.56 24.16 -42.86
C PHE A 734 -7.82 22.66 -42.63
N GLY A 735 -8.57 22.30 -41.58
CA GLY A 735 -8.86 20.92 -41.19
C GLY A 735 -7.73 20.19 -40.47
N HIS A 736 -6.51 20.75 -40.43
CA HIS A 736 -5.41 20.20 -39.65
C HIS A 736 -5.59 20.54 -38.17
N LYS A 737 -5.91 19.52 -37.37
CA LYS A 737 -6.05 19.62 -35.92
C LYS A 737 -4.70 19.41 -35.24
N THR A 738 -4.26 20.38 -34.44
CA THR A 738 -3.15 20.23 -33.49
C THR A 738 -3.74 20.23 -32.08
N LYS A 739 -3.66 19.10 -31.38
CA LYS A 739 -4.16 18.92 -30.01
C LYS A 739 -3.09 18.26 -29.15
N PHE A 740 -2.83 18.78 -27.96
CA PHE A 740 -2.02 18.13 -26.92
C PHE A 740 -2.25 18.78 -25.55
N TYR A 741 -1.81 18.13 -24.48
CA TYR A 741 -1.65 18.72 -23.16
C TYR A 741 -0.45 18.09 -22.44
N PHE A 742 0.01 18.73 -21.37
CA PHE A 742 0.99 18.19 -20.43
C PHE A 742 0.66 18.68 -19.01
N LEU A 743 1.16 17.98 -18.00
CA LEU A 743 0.92 18.30 -16.59
C LEU A 743 1.72 19.54 -16.16
N TRP A 744 1.27 20.24 -15.12
CA TRP A 744 2.10 21.28 -14.47
C TRP A 744 3.35 20.65 -13.82
N GLU A 745 3.22 19.43 -13.30
CA GLU A 745 4.30 18.66 -12.67
C GLU A 745 5.37 18.16 -13.67
N ASP A 746 5.03 18.07 -14.96
CA ASP A 746 5.96 17.68 -16.05
C ASP A 746 6.92 18.81 -16.44
N MET A 747 6.63 20.05 -16.04
CA MET A 747 7.38 21.24 -16.43
C MET A 747 8.66 21.37 -15.61
N ASP A 748 9.77 21.61 -16.30
CA ASP A 748 11.12 21.81 -15.75
C ASP A 748 11.37 23.31 -15.52
N ASP A 749 11.04 24.14 -16.51
CA ASP A 749 11.23 25.59 -16.48
C ASP A 749 10.24 26.35 -17.39
N ILE A 750 10.00 27.63 -17.07
CA ILE A 750 9.20 28.58 -17.87
C ILE A 750 9.96 29.90 -18.01
N GLN A 751 10.34 30.23 -19.24
CA GLN A 751 11.11 31.44 -19.56
C GLN A 751 10.33 32.40 -20.46
N VAL A 752 10.49 33.71 -20.21
CA VAL A 752 10.07 34.75 -21.15
C VAL A 752 11.29 35.20 -21.95
N LEU A 753 11.27 34.93 -23.26
CA LEU A 753 12.32 35.35 -24.19
C LEU A 753 11.94 36.68 -24.87
N PRO A 754 12.90 37.59 -25.05
CA PRO A 754 12.64 38.92 -25.62
C PRO A 754 12.16 38.84 -27.08
N PRO A 755 11.52 39.92 -27.60
CA PRO A 755 11.14 40.00 -29.00
C PRO A 755 12.33 39.87 -29.94
N THR A 756 12.17 39.11 -31.02
CA THR A 756 13.17 38.93 -32.08
C THR A 756 12.53 39.14 -33.45
N LEU A 757 13.35 39.39 -34.48
CA LEU A 757 12.89 39.39 -35.87
C LEU A 757 12.19 38.06 -36.23
N ALA A 758 12.74 36.94 -35.74
CA ALA A 758 12.17 35.60 -35.90
C ALA A 758 10.87 35.36 -35.10
N SER A 759 10.41 36.29 -34.26
CA SER A 759 9.10 36.28 -33.59
C SER A 759 8.20 37.46 -33.98
N LEU A 760 8.52 38.14 -35.10
CA LEU A 760 7.77 39.27 -35.65
C LEU A 760 7.57 40.40 -34.62
N GLY A 761 8.58 40.67 -33.79
CA GLY A 761 8.50 41.72 -32.77
C GLY A 761 7.61 41.40 -31.56
N SER A 762 7.09 40.17 -31.45
CA SER A 762 6.36 39.73 -30.26
C SER A 762 7.25 38.91 -29.30
N PRO A 763 7.12 39.07 -27.97
CA PRO A 763 7.83 38.24 -27.00
C PRO A 763 7.33 36.79 -27.02
N LEU A 764 8.16 35.88 -26.51
CA LEU A 764 7.98 34.43 -26.55
C LEU A 764 7.91 33.87 -25.13
N LEU A 765 6.92 33.02 -24.86
CA LEU A 765 6.87 32.18 -23.67
C LEU A 765 7.41 30.79 -24.03
N LEU A 766 8.55 30.43 -23.48
CA LEU A 766 9.17 29.12 -23.59
C LEU A 766 8.76 28.28 -22.37
N ILE A 767 8.27 27.07 -22.64
CA ILE A 767 8.00 26.04 -21.65
C ILE A 767 8.93 24.86 -21.96
N ILE A 768 9.68 24.42 -20.95
CA ILE A 768 10.58 23.27 -21.02
C ILE A 768 9.97 22.14 -20.17
N LEU A 769 9.80 20.95 -20.75
CA LEU A 769 9.35 19.77 -20.00
C LEU A 769 10.56 18.94 -19.56
N LYS A 770 10.46 18.32 -18.37
CA LYS A 770 11.45 17.40 -17.83
C LYS A 770 11.71 16.23 -18.80
N LYS A 771 12.90 15.63 -18.70
CA LYS A 771 13.32 14.53 -19.59
C LYS A 771 12.30 13.39 -19.57
N ASN A 772 11.95 12.88 -20.76
CA ASN A 772 10.95 11.82 -20.98
C ASN A 772 9.51 12.16 -20.54
N ARG A 773 9.20 13.39 -20.12
CA ARG A 773 7.83 13.82 -19.79
C ARG A 773 7.10 14.40 -21.00
N GLY A 774 5.76 14.40 -20.97
CA GLY A 774 4.92 14.99 -22.01
C GLY A 774 5.14 14.43 -23.42
N LEU A 775 5.55 13.16 -23.57
CA LEU A 775 5.85 12.55 -24.87
C LEU A 775 4.67 12.59 -25.85
N ASP A 776 3.44 12.50 -25.35
CA ASP A 776 2.22 12.63 -26.16
C ASP A 776 2.00 14.05 -26.72
N ALA A 777 2.72 15.05 -26.19
CA ALA A 777 2.75 16.41 -26.69
C ALA A 777 3.95 16.67 -27.63
N LYS A 778 4.81 15.68 -27.90
CA LYS A 778 6.05 15.84 -28.69
C LYS A 778 5.81 16.42 -30.09
N HIS A 779 4.69 16.13 -30.73
CA HIS A 779 4.35 16.75 -32.03
C HIS A 779 4.12 18.26 -31.92
N GLY A 780 3.71 18.77 -30.76
CA GLY A 780 3.53 20.19 -30.48
C GLY A 780 4.85 20.95 -30.22
N ALA A 781 5.89 20.25 -29.75
CA ALA A 781 7.19 20.85 -29.48
C ALA A 781 7.86 21.37 -30.76
N LYS A 782 8.70 22.41 -30.61
CA LYS A 782 9.48 22.98 -31.72
C LYS A 782 10.83 22.26 -31.88
N SER A 783 11.44 21.92 -30.76
CA SER A 783 12.76 21.30 -30.64
C SER A 783 12.82 20.42 -29.39
N GLN A 784 13.85 19.59 -29.35
CA GLN A 784 14.25 18.78 -28.21
C GLN A 784 15.74 19.13 -27.94
N ASP A 785 16.17 19.23 -26.68
CA ASP A 785 17.58 19.46 -26.36
C ASP A 785 18.40 18.15 -26.38
N GLU A 786 19.71 18.26 -26.13
CA GLU A 786 20.64 17.13 -26.14
C GLU A 786 20.34 16.12 -25.03
N GLU A 787 19.82 16.58 -23.88
CA GLU A 787 19.38 15.73 -22.78
C GLU A 787 18.06 15.00 -23.07
N GLY A 788 17.22 15.52 -23.98
CA GLY A 788 15.97 14.92 -24.42
C GLY A 788 14.69 15.62 -23.92
N ARG A 789 14.78 16.82 -23.34
CA ARG A 789 13.65 17.65 -22.89
C ARG A 789 12.93 18.32 -24.06
N LEU A 790 11.60 18.47 -23.96
CA LEU A 790 10.76 19.04 -25.02
C LEU A 790 10.54 20.54 -24.82
N TRP A 791 10.74 21.33 -25.88
CA TRP A 791 10.63 22.81 -25.83
C TRP A 791 9.41 23.31 -26.62
N PHE A 792 8.51 24.01 -25.92
CA PHE A 792 7.29 24.59 -26.46
C PHE A 792 7.37 26.11 -26.46
N TYR A 793 7.07 26.74 -27.59
CA TYR A 793 7.18 28.18 -27.78
C TYR A 793 5.81 28.78 -28.12
N PHE A 794 5.28 29.62 -27.24
CA PHE A 794 4.02 30.34 -27.44
C PHE A 794 4.29 31.85 -27.61
N GLN A 795 3.65 32.49 -28.58
CA GLN A 795 3.81 33.92 -28.84
C GLN A 795 2.47 34.60 -29.17
N SER A 796 2.50 35.93 -29.23
CA SER A 796 1.41 36.77 -29.72
C SER A 796 0.10 36.61 -28.93
N PHE A 797 0.20 36.52 -27.60
CA PHE A 797 -0.91 36.61 -26.66
C PHE A 797 -1.52 38.03 -26.66
N VAL A 798 -2.85 38.14 -26.53
CA VAL A 798 -3.58 39.43 -26.52
C VAL A 798 -3.08 40.40 -25.43
N SER A 799 -2.65 39.87 -24.29
CA SER A 799 -1.93 40.63 -23.26
C SER A 799 -0.82 39.74 -22.71
N PHE A 800 0.38 39.87 -23.28
CA PHE A 800 1.50 38.97 -22.99
C PHE A 800 1.86 38.96 -21.50
N ASP A 801 2.14 40.12 -20.90
CA ASP A 801 2.64 40.22 -19.52
C ASP A 801 1.60 39.85 -18.46
N ALA A 802 0.31 39.92 -18.80
CA ALA A 802 -0.75 39.41 -17.94
C ALA A 802 -0.91 37.89 -18.06
N THR A 803 -0.60 37.32 -19.23
CA THR A 803 -0.74 35.89 -19.53
C THR A 803 0.46 35.12 -19.00
N SER A 804 1.67 35.57 -19.28
CA SER A 804 2.92 34.99 -18.80
C SER A 804 2.96 34.95 -17.27
N ARG A 805 2.61 36.05 -16.59
CA ARG A 805 2.45 36.09 -15.12
C ARG A 805 1.40 35.11 -14.60
N THR A 806 0.24 34.99 -15.25
CA THR A 806 -0.80 34.02 -14.82
C THR A 806 -0.27 32.59 -14.92
N ILE A 807 0.42 32.24 -16.01
CA ILE A 807 0.97 30.89 -16.25
C ILE A 807 2.10 30.59 -15.26
N MET A 808 3.03 31.53 -15.05
CA MET A 808 4.12 31.36 -14.08
C MET A 808 3.62 31.26 -12.64
N ALA A 809 2.60 32.05 -12.26
CA ALA A 809 1.99 31.95 -10.93
C ALA A 809 1.34 30.57 -10.72
N LEU A 810 0.50 30.10 -11.65
CA LEU A 810 -0.12 28.77 -11.59
C LEU A 810 0.92 27.64 -11.47
N TRP A 811 2.00 27.71 -12.25
CA TRP A 811 3.10 26.75 -12.18
C TRP A 811 3.80 26.78 -10.82
N LYS A 812 4.19 27.97 -10.32
CA LYS A 812 4.78 28.15 -8.98
C LYS A 812 3.88 27.61 -7.86
N THR A 813 2.57 27.87 -7.93
CA THR A 813 1.61 27.31 -6.96
C THR A 813 1.66 25.77 -6.98
N ARG A 814 1.74 25.14 -8.15
CA ARG A 814 1.79 23.66 -8.28
C ARG A 814 3.14 23.05 -7.88
N THR A 815 4.27 23.74 -8.09
CA THR A 815 5.61 23.16 -7.87
C THR A 815 6.24 23.49 -6.51
N LEU A 816 5.76 24.50 -5.78
CA LEU A 816 6.24 24.86 -4.44
C LEU A 816 5.37 24.22 -3.35
N SER A 817 6.00 23.43 -2.47
CA SER A 817 5.33 22.78 -1.33
C SER A 817 4.83 23.82 -0.31
N VAL A 818 3.89 23.40 0.55
CA VAL A 818 3.32 24.28 1.59
C VAL A 818 4.41 24.92 2.46
N ASP A 819 5.45 24.16 2.80
CA ASP A 819 6.60 24.64 3.59
C ASP A 819 7.45 25.70 2.85
N GLN A 820 7.55 25.59 1.52
CA GLN A 820 8.24 26.59 0.70
C GLN A 820 7.42 27.88 0.53
N ARG A 821 6.08 27.79 0.56
CA ARG A 821 5.21 28.96 0.48
C ARG A 821 5.23 29.79 1.77
N ALA A 822 5.41 29.17 2.93
CA ALA A 822 5.61 29.89 4.19
C ALA A 822 6.85 30.79 4.14
N HIS A 823 8.00 30.24 3.73
CA HIS A 823 9.24 31.02 3.62
C HIS A 823 9.18 32.15 2.57
N ILE A 824 8.52 31.95 1.42
CA ILE A 824 8.46 32.98 0.37
C ILE A 824 7.44 34.09 0.73
N ALA A 825 6.35 33.75 1.44
CA ALA A 825 5.39 34.75 1.91
C ALA A 825 5.98 35.67 3.00
N GLU A 826 6.90 35.15 3.81
CA GLU A 826 7.69 35.95 4.78
C GLU A 826 8.72 36.86 4.08
N GLU A 827 9.26 36.46 2.91
CA GLU A 827 10.24 37.26 2.15
C GLU A 827 9.64 38.48 1.41
N GLU A 828 8.33 38.48 1.08
CA GLU A 828 7.71 39.59 0.32
C GLU A 828 7.00 40.66 1.19
N SER A 829 6.77 40.44 2.50
CA SER A 829 6.01 41.39 3.34
C SER A 829 6.80 42.22 4.36
N ASP A 830 7.99 41.80 4.80
CA ASP A 830 8.76 42.54 5.83
C ASP A 830 10.13 43.03 5.34
N VAL A 831 10.19 44.34 5.07
CA VAL A 831 11.46 45.12 5.07
C VAL A 831 11.85 45.41 6.53
N SER A 832 12.01 44.34 7.32
CA SER A 832 12.57 44.38 8.67
C SER A 832 13.00 42.99 9.13
N ASP A 833 14.31 42.80 9.13
CA ASP A 833 15.12 41.72 9.71
C ASP A 833 14.45 40.83 10.79
N PRO A 834 14.23 39.53 10.50
CA PRO A 834 13.91 38.52 11.50
C PRO A 834 14.99 37.42 11.65
N PHE A 835 16.29 37.73 11.57
CA PHE A 835 17.35 36.80 12.01
C PHE A 835 17.50 36.76 13.54
N PHE A 836 16.49 36.24 14.25
CA PHE A 836 16.59 35.94 15.69
C PHE A 836 16.58 34.43 15.98
N LEU A 837 17.78 33.86 16.03
CA LEU A 837 18.05 32.61 16.76
C LEU A 837 18.12 32.90 18.27
N PRO A 838 17.55 32.04 19.14
CA PRO A 838 17.86 32.08 20.55
C PRO A 838 19.31 31.60 20.83
N GLY A 839 20.20 32.54 21.15
CA GLY A 839 21.43 32.28 21.92
C GLY A 839 22.67 31.84 21.13
N ASP A 840 23.60 32.78 20.96
CA ASP A 840 25.07 32.61 20.89
C ASP A 840 25.64 31.29 20.34
N VAL A 841 25.67 31.16 19.01
CA VAL A 841 26.73 30.35 18.36
C VAL A 841 27.90 31.28 18.04
N ALA A 842 28.80 31.44 19.02
CA ALA A 842 30.05 32.15 18.82
C ALA A 842 30.81 31.59 17.60
N VAL A 843 31.32 32.50 16.76
CA VAL A 843 32.25 32.15 15.68
C VAL A 843 33.58 31.72 16.31
N VAL A 844 33.70 30.42 16.60
CA VAL A 844 34.93 29.82 17.10
C VAL A 844 35.97 29.84 15.98
N SER A 845 36.91 30.79 16.10
CA SER A 845 38.21 30.73 15.44
C SER A 845 38.97 29.49 15.92
N ASP A 846 39.90 29.00 15.09
CA ASP A 846 40.75 27.82 15.34
C ASP A 846 40.03 26.47 15.42
N ALA A 847 39.68 25.96 14.24
CA ALA A 847 39.52 24.52 14.04
C ALA A 847 40.92 23.86 13.95
N ASP A 848 41.41 23.36 15.09
CA ASP A 848 42.67 22.62 15.21
C ASP A 848 42.75 21.50 14.14
N PRO A 849 43.74 21.52 13.21
CA PRO A 849 43.84 20.55 12.11
C PRO A 849 43.95 19.09 12.58
N LEU A 850 44.40 18.86 13.80
CA LEU A 850 44.75 17.56 14.37
C LEU A 850 43.56 16.64 14.68
N GLN A 851 42.31 17.11 14.52
CA GLN A 851 41.09 16.35 14.89
C GLN A 851 40.13 16.02 13.72
N MET A 852 40.51 16.24 12.46
CA MET A 852 39.67 15.85 11.32
C MET A 852 40.14 14.53 10.68
N SER A 853 39.20 13.66 10.29
CA SER A 853 39.50 12.40 9.62
C SER A 853 39.53 12.59 8.10
N LYS A 854 40.61 12.18 7.43
CA LYS A 854 40.70 12.20 5.97
C LYS A 854 39.72 11.17 5.38
N VAL A 855 38.76 11.63 4.58
CA VAL A 855 37.71 10.77 3.99
C VAL A 855 37.91 10.51 2.52
N TYR A 856 38.56 11.43 1.80
CA TYR A 856 38.74 11.34 0.36
C TYR A 856 40.02 12.06 -0.08
N ALA A 857 40.67 11.56 -1.12
CA ALA A 857 41.77 12.23 -1.78
C ALA A 857 41.83 11.80 -3.24
N CYS A 858 42.12 12.74 -4.14
CA CYS A 858 42.22 12.51 -5.57
C CYS A 858 43.18 13.52 -6.22
N ASP A 859 43.77 13.12 -7.34
CA ASP A 859 44.49 14.03 -8.23
C ASP A 859 43.54 14.42 -9.38
N LEU A 860 43.35 15.72 -9.57
CA LEU A 860 42.38 16.31 -10.48
C LEU A 860 43.08 16.98 -11.68
N PRO A 861 42.49 16.89 -12.89
CA PRO A 861 43.01 17.61 -14.05
C PRO A 861 42.72 19.11 -13.92
N GLY A 862 43.72 19.93 -14.27
CA GLY A 862 43.63 21.39 -14.25
C GLY A 862 44.38 22.04 -13.09
N ASP A 863 44.52 23.35 -13.21
CA ASP A 863 45.04 24.20 -12.15
C ASP A 863 44.02 24.36 -11.00
N VAL A 864 44.49 24.98 -9.91
CA VAL A 864 43.69 25.15 -8.69
C VAL A 864 42.46 26.04 -8.97
N GLU A 865 42.58 27.01 -9.89
CA GLU A 865 41.45 27.87 -10.27
C GLU A 865 40.34 27.11 -11.00
N LEU A 866 40.69 26.17 -11.90
CA LEU A 866 39.71 25.32 -12.58
C LEU A 866 38.97 24.42 -11.60
N VAL A 867 39.69 23.80 -10.65
CA VAL A 867 39.07 22.99 -9.58
C VAL A 867 38.14 23.84 -8.72
N MET A 868 38.54 25.06 -8.36
CA MET A 868 37.72 25.95 -7.54
C MET A 868 36.43 26.43 -8.24
N LYS A 869 36.24 26.21 -9.56
CA LYS A 869 34.97 26.49 -10.23
C LYS A 869 33.80 25.63 -9.73
N ILE A 870 34.07 24.46 -9.14
CA ILE A 870 33.02 23.64 -8.48
C ILE A 870 32.49 24.28 -7.19
N PHE A 871 33.13 25.37 -6.73
CA PHE A 871 32.70 26.19 -5.60
C PHE A 871 32.55 27.68 -6.00
N GLY A 872 32.42 27.97 -7.29
CA GLY A 872 32.42 29.33 -7.85
C GLY A 872 31.08 30.07 -7.83
N GLY A 873 29.96 29.35 -7.66
CA GLY A 873 28.59 29.82 -7.84
C GLY A 873 28.13 29.81 -9.31
N GLY A 874 28.90 29.16 -10.20
CA GLY A 874 28.66 29.14 -11.64
C GLY A 874 27.91 27.90 -12.14
N GLU A 875 27.66 27.85 -13.44
CA GLU A 875 26.91 26.76 -14.09
C GLU A 875 27.54 25.37 -13.87
N MET A 876 28.87 25.27 -13.88
CA MET A 876 29.60 24.01 -13.63
C MET A 876 29.32 23.45 -12.23
N GLU A 877 29.30 24.29 -11.19
CA GLU A 877 28.95 23.88 -9.84
C GLU A 877 27.52 23.34 -9.79
N ARG A 878 26.55 24.12 -10.28
CA ARG A 878 25.14 23.71 -10.32
C ARG A 878 24.96 22.36 -11.05
N LYS A 879 25.55 22.23 -12.24
CA LYS A 879 25.42 21.05 -13.11
C LYS A 879 26.05 19.79 -12.51
N ILE A 880 27.20 19.92 -11.82
CA ILE A 880 27.81 18.81 -11.08
C ILE A 880 26.95 18.43 -9.86
N MET A 881 26.46 19.42 -9.11
CA MET A 881 25.67 19.16 -7.89
C MET A 881 24.31 18.53 -8.21
N GLU A 882 23.60 19.00 -9.23
CA GLU A 882 22.37 18.39 -9.75
C GLU A 882 22.60 16.94 -10.19
N LYS A 883 23.62 16.68 -11.02
CA LYS A 883 24.00 15.32 -11.45
C LYS A 883 24.45 14.41 -10.29
N SER A 884 24.93 14.98 -9.19
CA SER A 884 25.28 14.23 -7.96
C SER A 884 24.06 13.91 -7.06
N GLY A 885 22.83 14.25 -7.49
CA GLY A 885 21.59 14.00 -6.76
C GLY A 885 21.17 15.11 -5.79
N CYS A 886 21.69 16.32 -5.95
CA CYS A 886 21.29 17.50 -5.17
C CYS A 886 20.19 18.26 -5.94
N LEU A 887 18.94 18.10 -5.53
CA LEU A 887 17.79 18.80 -6.08
C LEU A 887 17.73 20.24 -5.56
N ASN A 888 17.22 21.16 -6.38
CA ASN A 888 17.00 22.57 -6.04
C ASN A 888 18.26 23.25 -5.46
N TYR A 889 19.41 23.06 -6.11
CA TYR A 889 20.68 23.60 -5.63
C TYR A 889 20.75 25.12 -5.79
N ALA A 890 20.89 25.83 -4.68
CA ALA A 890 21.00 27.29 -4.63
C ALA A 890 22.24 27.71 -3.80
N SER A 891 22.95 28.74 -4.26
CA SER A 891 24.13 29.30 -3.61
C SER A 891 24.11 30.83 -3.65
N THR A 892 24.46 31.48 -2.54
CA THR A 892 24.68 32.95 -2.52
C THR A 892 26.02 33.31 -3.16
N THR A 893 26.19 34.59 -3.51
CA THR A 893 27.49 35.15 -3.88
C THR A 893 28.49 35.06 -2.74
N TRP A 894 29.79 35.07 -3.07
CA TRP A 894 30.89 35.11 -2.10
C TRP A 894 31.04 36.53 -1.51
N GLU A 895 30.94 36.64 -0.18
CA GLU A 895 31.09 37.90 0.56
C GLU A 895 32.43 37.92 1.32
N SER A 896 33.13 39.06 1.31
CA SER A 896 34.43 39.22 1.98
C SER A 896 34.24 39.64 3.44
N LYS A 897 34.49 38.73 4.39
CA LYS A 897 34.34 38.99 5.84
C LYS A 897 35.61 39.55 6.49
N LYS A 898 36.77 39.16 5.97
CA LYS A 898 38.12 39.63 6.34
C LYS A 898 39.03 39.57 5.11
N PRO A 899 40.16 40.29 5.05
CA PRO A 899 41.11 40.16 3.95
C PRO A 899 41.52 38.70 3.73
N GLY A 900 41.32 38.18 2.52
CA GLY A 900 41.62 36.79 2.16
C GLY A 900 40.64 35.72 2.65
N ILE A 901 39.55 36.08 3.35
CA ILE A 901 38.53 35.14 3.83
C ILE A 901 37.15 35.53 3.30
N TYR A 902 36.56 34.62 2.51
CA TYR A 902 35.24 34.78 1.90
C TYR A 902 34.26 33.76 2.47
N GLU A 903 33.00 34.15 2.64
CA GLU A 903 31.90 33.31 3.13
C GLU A 903 30.72 33.33 2.14
N ARG A 904 29.98 32.22 2.03
CA ARG A 904 28.68 32.14 1.33
C ARG A 904 27.78 31.10 1.98
N ARG A 905 26.49 31.10 1.61
CA ARG A 905 25.52 30.08 2.01
C ARG A 905 25.04 29.27 0.82
N VAL A 906 24.75 28.00 1.05
CA VAL A 906 24.29 27.03 0.05
C VAL A 906 23.13 26.22 0.63
N SER A 907 22.12 25.92 -0.18
CA SER A 907 20.99 25.05 0.16
C SER A 907 20.64 24.09 -0.98
N TYR A 908 20.20 22.88 -0.63
CA TYR A 908 19.73 21.85 -1.56
C TYR A 908 18.96 20.76 -0.84
N LYS A 909 18.28 19.88 -1.58
CA LYS A 909 17.60 18.68 -1.06
C LYS A 909 18.22 17.43 -1.68
N TYR A 910 18.40 16.36 -0.90
CA TYR A 910 18.80 15.08 -1.49
C TYR A 910 17.65 14.41 -2.22
N ASN A 911 17.91 13.84 -3.39
CA ASN A 911 16.98 12.89 -4.01
C ASN A 911 16.97 11.55 -3.23
N HIS A 912 15.94 10.73 -3.46
CA HIS A 912 15.78 9.45 -2.76
C HIS A 912 16.87 8.41 -3.08
N THR A 913 17.61 8.57 -4.20
CA THR A 913 18.76 7.71 -4.53
C THR A 913 20.01 8.04 -3.71
N VAL A 914 20.13 9.25 -3.16
CA VAL A 914 21.25 9.68 -2.29
C VAL A 914 20.89 9.61 -0.81
N SER A 915 19.64 9.87 -0.44
CA SER A 915 19.16 9.72 0.94
C SER A 915 17.74 9.17 0.99
N VAL A 916 17.56 8.01 1.64
CA VAL A 916 16.25 7.36 1.89
C VAL A 916 15.25 8.32 2.55
N PHE A 917 15.72 9.22 3.42
CA PHE A 917 14.89 10.21 4.11
C PHE A 917 14.55 11.45 3.27
N GLY A 918 15.17 11.64 2.10
CA GLY A 918 14.92 12.79 1.22
C GLY A 918 15.21 14.17 1.86
N GLY A 919 16.10 14.22 2.86
CA GLY A 919 16.25 15.40 3.73
C GLY A 919 16.80 16.66 3.06
N GLY A 920 16.37 17.82 3.57
CA GLY A 920 16.91 19.13 3.22
C GLY A 920 18.31 19.37 3.79
N VAL A 921 19.09 20.24 3.15
CA VAL A 921 20.46 20.56 3.55
C VAL A 921 20.67 22.06 3.49
N THR A 922 21.21 22.64 4.56
CA THR A 922 21.79 23.99 4.54
C THR A 922 23.27 23.92 4.90
N CYS A 923 24.08 24.72 4.21
CA CYS A 923 25.52 24.69 4.32
C CYS A 923 26.10 26.10 4.33
N SER A 924 26.87 26.44 5.35
CA SER A 924 27.71 27.64 5.36
C SER A 924 29.11 27.27 4.88
N GLN A 925 29.62 27.99 3.87
CA GLN A 925 30.91 27.70 3.25
C GLN A 925 31.85 28.89 3.42
N GLN A 926 33.10 28.63 3.80
CA GLN A 926 34.13 29.65 3.98
C GLN A 926 35.40 29.23 3.24
N LYS A 927 35.93 30.08 2.37
CA LYS A 927 37.21 29.85 1.67
C LYS A 927 38.28 30.85 2.09
N SER A 928 39.51 30.37 2.18
CA SER A 928 40.74 31.17 2.36
C SER A 928 41.87 30.64 1.49
N THR A 929 42.90 31.46 1.26
CA THR A 929 44.16 30.94 0.70
C THR A 929 44.83 29.98 1.68
N ALA A 930 45.60 29.03 1.15
CA ALA A 930 46.41 28.12 1.97
C ALA A 930 47.63 28.87 2.54
N PRO A 931 48.21 28.45 3.69
CA PRO A 931 49.34 29.14 4.33
C PRO A 931 50.62 29.35 3.50
N ASN A 932 50.73 28.67 2.35
CA ASN A 932 51.87 28.73 1.45
C ASN A 932 51.52 29.42 0.10
N ASP A 933 50.33 30.00 -0.06
CA ASP A 933 49.74 30.55 -1.30
C ASP A 933 49.63 29.59 -2.52
N GLU A 934 50.09 28.34 -2.43
CA GLU A 934 49.99 27.32 -3.49
C GLU A 934 48.64 26.56 -3.53
N GLY A 935 47.56 27.15 -3.00
CA GLY A 935 46.27 26.46 -2.92
C GLY A 935 45.15 27.22 -2.20
N TRP A 936 43.98 26.61 -2.16
CA TRP A 936 42.80 27.07 -1.43
C TRP A 936 42.37 26.07 -0.36
N ILE A 937 41.88 26.59 0.77
CA ILE A 937 41.20 25.83 1.82
C ILE A 937 39.74 26.26 1.82
N LEU A 938 38.82 25.31 1.72
CA LEU A 938 37.38 25.52 1.83
C LEU A 938 36.87 24.74 3.05
N ASN A 939 36.16 25.41 3.95
CA ASN A 939 35.51 24.82 5.11
C ASN A 939 33.98 24.92 4.95
N ASP A 940 33.30 23.78 4.97
CA ASP A 940 31.85 23.67 4.88
C ASP A 940 31.28 23.20 6.23
N ILE A 941 30.24 23.87 6.71
CA ILE A 941 29.46 23.46 7.88
C ILE A 941 28.07 23.07 7.40
N VAL A 942 27.81 21.76 7.35
CA VAL A 942 26.56 21.17 6.84
C VAL A 942 25.60 20.86 7.99
N ALA A 943 24.38 21.38 7.87
CA ALA A 943 23.21 21.00 8.67
C ALA A 943 22.27 20.12 7.82
N LEU A 944 21.79 19.02 8.41
CA LEU A 944 20.84 18.11 7.78
C LEU A 944 19.48 18.28 8.45
N HIS A 945 18.46 18.52 7.64
CA HIS A 945 17.06 18.67 8.03
C HIS A 945 16.26 17.45 7.59
N ASP A 946 15.17 17.14 8.28
CA ASP A 946 14.27 16.00 8.00
C ASP A 946 14.96 14.61 8.01
N VAL A 947 16.16 14.53 8.59
CA VAL A 947 16.91 13.28 8.82
C VAL A 947 16.86 12.97 10.32
N PRO A 948 16.62 11.71 10.74
CA PRO A 948 16.67 11.32 12.15
C PRO A 948 17.96 11.80 12.83
N PHE A 949 17.81 12.52 13.93
CA PHE A 949 18.89 13.14 14.72
C PHE A 949 19.68 14.28 14.03
N GLY A 950 19.23 14.81 12.88
CA GLY A 950 19.93 15.88 12.14
C GLY A 950 20.18 17.16 12.94
N ASP A 951 19.30 17.52 13.87
CA ASP A 951 19.46 18.66 14.79
C ASP A 951 20.58 18.49 15.83
N ASN A 952 21.00 17.26 16.08
CA ASN A 952 21.91 16.95 17.18
C ASN A 952 23.39 17.00 16.77
N PHE A 953 23.69 17.17 15.47
CA PHE A 953 25.06 17.29 14.97
C PHE A 953 25.18 18.23 13.77
N ARG A 954 26.42 18.64 13.46
CA ARG A 954 26.80 19.30 12.21
C ARG A 954 27.97 18.55 11.58
N VAL A 955 27.96 18.40 10.27
CA VAL A 955 29.08 17.78 9.54
C VAL A 955 29.98 18.90 9.04
N HIS A 956 31.21 18.94 9.55
CA HIS A 956 32.24 19.84 9.11
C HIS A 956 33.09 19.14 8.04
N LEU A 957 33.19 19.72 6.85
CA LEU A 957 34.11 19.28 5.80
C LEU A 957 35.18 20.35 5.59
N ARG A 958 36.41 19.91 5.32
CA ARG A 958 37.52 20.77 4.93
C ARG A 958 38.15 20.20 3.67
N TYR A 959 38.07 20.95 2.58
CA TYR A 959 38.72 20.65 1.31
C TYR A 959 40.03 21.43 1.26
N GLU A 960 41.12 20.73 0.98
CA GLU A 960 42.41 21.35 0.67
C GLU A 960 42.73 21.06 -0.80
N VAL A 961 42.70 22.10 -1.63
CA VAL A 961 43.08 22.02 -3.04
C VAL A 961 44.46 22.65 -3.19
N LYS A 962 45.45 21.84 -3.55
CA LYS A 962 46.86 22.25 -3.69
C LYS A 962 47.35 21.92 -5.08
N LYS A 963 48.28 22.71 -5.60
CA LYS A 963 48.97 22.41 -6.86
C LYS A 963 49.72 21.07 -6.76
N ALA A 964 49.61 20.21 -7.77
CA ALA A 964 50.33 18.96 -7.86
C ALA A 964 51.41 19.02 -8.96
N GLY A 965 52.67 18.91 -8.56
CA GLY A 965 53.83 18.88 -9.46
C GLY A 965 54.33 20.25 -9.95
N VAL A 966 55.50 20.24 -10.60
CA VAL A 966 56.19 21.45 -11.07
C VAL A 966 55.43 22.12 -12.24
N ASP A 967 54.80 21.32 -13.11
CA ASP A 967 54.27 21.74 -14.42
C ASP A 967 52.89 22.43 -14.38
N CYS A 968 52.35 22.76 -13.20
CA CYS A 968 51.11 23.52 -12.97
C CYS A 968 49.78 22.93 -13.53
N LYS A 969 49.79 21.78 -14.22
CA LYS A 969 48.61 21.25 -14.96
C LYS A 969 47.68 20.33 -14.17
N THR A 970 48.02 20.01 -12.94
CA THR A 970 47.31 19.06 -12.08
C THR A 970 47.18 19.63 -10.67
N SER A 971 46.08 19.30 -10.00
CA SER A 971 45.78 19.77 -8.64
C SER A 971 45.36 18.60 -7.76
N LYS A 972 45.93 18.50 -6.56
CA LYS A 972 45.56 17.49 -5.58
C LYS A 972 44.45 18.03 -4.68
N CYS A 973 43.33 17.32 -4.59
CA CYS A 973 42.27 17.63 -3.64
C CYS A 973 42.24 16.58 -2.53
N GLU A 974 42.33 17.04 -1.28
CA GLU A 974 42.19 16.21 -0.08
C GLU A 974 41.02 16.72 0.75
N VAL A 975 40.13 15.81 1.17
CA VAL A 975 38.93 16.15 1.93
C VAL A 975 38.94 15.49 3.30
N TYR A 976 38.77 16.31 4.31
CA TYR A 976 38.75 15.96 5.73
C TYR A 976 37.33 16.18 6.26
N LEU A 977 36.85 15.26 7.10
CA LEU A 977 35.52 15.30 7.69
C LEU A 977 35.63 15.21 9.22
N ARG A 978 34.85 16.03 9.90
CA ARG A 978 34.63 15.97 11.35
C ARG A 978 33.14 16.11 11.64
N ILE A 979 32.62 15.31 12.56
CA ILE A 979 31.24 15.46 13.04
C ILE A 979 31.30 16.23 14.36
N ARG A 980 30.60 17.36 14.43
CA ARG A 980 30.44 18.16 15.65
C ARG A 980 29.09 17.85 16.25
N TRP A 981 29.09 17.08 17.33
CA TRP A 981 27.90 16.84 18.14
C TRP A 981 27.50 18.12 18.87
N LEU A 982 26.26 18.55 18.69
CA LEU A 982 25.64 19.69 19.38
C LEU A 982 24.89 19.24 20.64
N LYS A 983 24.37 18.01 20.62
CA LYS A 983 23.76 17.33 21.76
C LYS A 983 24.37 15.93 21.86
N PRO A 984 24.74 15.45 23.05
CA PRO A 984 25.28 14.11 23.20
C PRO A 984 24.24 13.07 22.78
N ILE A 985 24.64 12.14 21.93
CA ILE A 985 23.85 10.96 21.58
C ILE A 985 24.70 9.73 21.91
N LYS A 986 24.05 8.58 22.02
CA LYS A 986 24.74 7.34 22.40
C LYS A 986 25.09 6.46 21.21
N PHE A 987 24.50 6.76 20.06
CA PHE A 987 24.77 6.11 18.77
C PHE A 987 25.80 6.89 17.92
N GLU A 988 26.53 7.83 18.53
CA GLU A 988 27.48 8.71 17.82
C GLU A 988 28.47 7.94 16.96
N GLN A 989 28.99 6.79 17.42
CA GLN A 989 29.90 5.95 16.63
C GLN A 989 29.23 5.32 15.40
N ARG A 990 28.00 4.77 15.53
CA ARG A 990 27.26 4.15 14.41
C ARG A 990 26.83 5.20 13.38
N ILE A 991 26.32 6.34 13.86
CA ILE A 991 25.96 7.48 13.01
C ILE A 991 27.21 8.04 12.32
N SER A 992 28.34 8.16 13.04
CA SER A 992 29.62 8.61 12.45
C SER A 992 30.10 7.70 11.33
N LYS A 993 30.07 6.37 11.53
CA LYS A 993 30.46 5.41 10.49
C LYS A 993 29.60 5.57 9.22
N SER A 994 28.28 5.69 9.39
CA SER A 994 27.34 5.88 8.28
C SER A 994 27.53 7.21 7.54
N ILE A 995 27.73 8.32 8.27
CA ILE A 995 28.03 9.63 7.68
C ILE A 995 29.34 9.59 6.88
N MET A 996 30.41 9.06 7.48
CA MET A 996 31.74 8.96 6.85
C MET A 996 31.67 8.19 5.52
N GLU A 997 30.97 7.06 5.51
CA GLU A 997 30.78 6.23 4.31
C GLU A 997 29.97 6.93 3.22
N LYS A 998 28.82 7.52 3.58
CA LYS A 998 27.95 8.21 2.61
C LYS A 998 28.62 9.45 2.02
N PHE A 999 29.30 10.26 2.83
CA PHE A 999 30.04 11.42 2.33
C PHE A 999 31.24 11.02 1.47
N ARG A 1000 32.01 9.98 1.82
CA ARG A 1000 33.08 9.43 0.97
C ARG A 1000 32.55 9.04 -0.41
N ASN A 1001 31.45 8.28 -0.47
CA ASN A 1001 30.86 7.83 -1.72
C ASN A 1001 30.33 9.01 -2.56
N ARG A 1002 29.71 10.01 -1.93
CA ARG A 1002 29.25 11.23 -2.60
C ARG A 1002 30.39 12.08 -3.15
N LEU A 1003 31.48 12.27 -2.39
CA LEU A 1003 32.66 13.01 -2.83
C LEU A 1003 33.26 12.37 -4.09
N LYS A 1004 33.34 11.03 -4.14
CA LYS A 1004 33.77 10.30 -5.34
C LYS A 1004 32.92 10.66 -6.56
N VAL A 1005 31.58 10.61 -6.44
CA VAL A 1005 30.67 10.96 -7.55
C VAL A 1005 30.86 12.40 -8.02
N ILE A 1006 31.01 13.36 -7.10
CA ILE A 1006 31.21 14.78 -7.42
C ILE A 1006 32.51 14.99 -8.22
N PHE A 1007 33.62 14.40 -7.78
CA PHE A 1007 34.92 14.56 -8.45
C PHE A 1007 35.02 13.75 -9.76
N ASP A 1008 34.40 12.56 -9.84
CA ASP A 1008 34.27 11.80 -11.09
C ASP A 1008 33.46 12.58 -12.15
N LEU A 1009 32.45 13.35 -11.74
CA LEU A 1009 31.68 14.24 -12.63
C LEU A 1009 32.50 15.47 -13.06
N PHE A 1010 33.24 16.09 -12.14
CA PHE A 1010 34.17 17.18 -12.49
C PHE A 1010 35.22 16.75 -13.51
N GLN A 1011 35.79 15.55 -13.38
CA GLN A 1011 36.77 15.04 -14.34
C GLN A 1011 36.17 14.87 -15.75
N LYS A 1012 34.92 14.42 -15.86
CA LYS A 1012 34.21 14.30 -17.15
C LYS A 1012 33.90 15.68 -17.75
N GLU A 1013 33.49 16.64 -16.92
CA GLU A 1013 33.06 17.96 -17.37
C GLU A 1013 34.24 18.90 -17.71
N SER A 1014 35.40 18.73 -17.09
CA SER A 1014 36.65 19.43 -17.46
C SER A 1014 37.24 18.95 -18.78
N VAL A 1015 37.17 17.65 -19.09
CA VAL A 1015 37.57 17.08 -20.40
C VAL A 1015 36.66 17.56 -21.54
N ALA A 1016 35.34 17.64 -21.29
CA ALA A 1016 34.39 18.17 -22.27
C ALA A 1016 34.66 19.64 -22.61
N ASN A 1017 34.90 20.50 -21.60
CA ASN A 1017 35.15 21.93 -21.81
C ASN A 1017 36.50 22.22 -22.50
N SER A 1018 37.55 21.41 -22.24
CA SER A 1018 38.85 21.56 -22.90
C SER A 1018 38.83 21.09 -24.36
N SER A 1019 37.91 20.20 -24.73
CA SER A 1019 37.68 19.80 -26.13
C SER A 1019 37.01 20.90 -26.97
N LEU A 1020 36.25 21.80 -26.32
CA LEU A 1020 35.58 22.95 -26.92
C LEU A 1020 36.49 24.19 -27.09
N THR A 1021 37.73 24.16 -26.58
CA THR A 1021 38.71 25.26 -26.71
C THR A 1021 39.78 25.02 -27.77
N LEU A 1022 39.68 23.89 -28.50
CA LEU A 1022 40.59 23.48 -29.59
C LEU A 1022 39.87 23.40 -30.96
N LEU A 1023 38.65 23.95 -31.04
CA LEU A 1023 37.82 24.18 -32.22
C LEU A 1023 37.46 25.67 -32.31
#